data_AF-A0A5C3EG17-F1
#
_entry.id   AF-A0A5C3EG17-F1
#
_cell.length_a   1.000
_cell.length_b   1.000
_cell.length_c   1.000
_cell.angle_alpha   90.00
_cell.angle_beta   90.00
_cell.angle_gamma   90.00
#
_symmetry.space_group_name_H-M   'P 1'
#
loop_
_entity.id
_entity.type
_entity.pdbx_description
1 polymer ?
#
loop_
_entity_poly.entity_id
_entity_poly.type
_entity_poly.pdbx_seq_one_letter_code
_entity_poly.pdbx_strand_id
1 'polypeptide(L)'
;MRQGAQIQLTEQEEAICQLLDQTCSYIQRERPEIEGVDSTQRSGDASEPCEARIAGGWVRDKLLSRDSDDLDISLSTLTGNAFALYLKHYLSSSSFAASPLAQSPFFSDEGSEMGRIGKIAANPEQSKNLETATARVLGLSLDFVNLRKETYDPGSRIPTMTFGTPKEDAERRDITINSLLYNVHTRQVEDHTGRGLQDLASGLIRTPLPPLTTFLDDPLRVLRCVRFSSRFAYELHPTIIRCLTGASISGAADDVDSNLAQLASSDDPRISAHGREGVESGRDQIRDALVSKVSRERFGIEVDKMIKGPHPLLALYLLHRLELFPLVFHPPPSSGKLYVASAATPSSDVGLPASDSVALNAARVLDAILKGKSVEASPVNQSVPIDSLRIVDARSESSKSDLSRSFSSIPTFPLPSAVFDALPADLLASWTSTSLSSEERRRLWISVALLPLRELVYEEKKNKFAWAGESVIANGLKLGTKSLKEPVASLHKCMELLPLGRKVLCSEQPQQGSESEALDKLLHLPPGLSVRSRLGLLLRNTHVSNSLLSLRPQPALLMAFISEVIELWQRTDAFQDDSASLESVQDQVVTLASEYAKFWHLIKQWNLIERAEEKPALDGNAVTACLGCHPRLISQIHNYVLAWQYDQPALDEDAEERCKEWLKSEWEKGGIVPFDQRPAPPPAKGAKKKKDPVPPTQKGSEGERRKRQKSE
;
A
#
# COMPACT_ATOMS: atom_id res chain seq x y z
N MET A 1 -14.61 -26.56 0.46
CA MET A 1 -14.21 -27.50 -0.61
C MET A 1 -15.18 -28.68 -0.68
N ARG A 2 -15.39 -29.28 -1.86
CA ARG A 2 -15.97 -30.63 -1.96
C ARG A 2 -14.90 -31.64 -1.51
N GLN A 3 -15.26 -32.62 -0.68
CA GLN A 3 -14.33 -33.68 -0.25
C GLN A 3 -13.71 -34.36 -1.49
N GLY A 4 -12.38 -34.41 -1.55
CA GLY A 4 -11.63 -35.00 -2.68
C GLY A 4 -11.20 -34.03 -3.78
N ALA A 5 -10.83 -32.77 -3.44
CA ALA A 5 -10.32 -31.81 -4.41
C ALA A 5 -9.03 -32.32 -5.09
N GLN A 6 -9.17 -32.87 -6.29
CA GLN A 6 -8.06 -33.19 -7.18
C GLN A 6 -7.68 -31.95 -7.98
N ILE A 7 -6.38 -31.69 -8.10
CA ILE A 7 -5.87 -30.62 -8.97
C ILE A 7 -6.13 -31.04 -10.41
N GLN A 8 -6.85 -30.18 -11.15
CA GLN A 8 -6.99 -30.31 -12.59
C GLN A 8 -5.88 -29.50 -13.26
N LEU A 9 -5.01 -30.19 -13.98
CA LEU A 9 -3.93 -29.57 -14.75
C LEU A 9 -4.46 -29.13 -16.12
N THR A 10 -4.02 -27.98 -16.59
CA THR A 10 -4.17 -27.63 -18.01
C THR A 10 -3.25 -28.52 -18.86
N GLU A 11 -3.50 -28.60 -20.17
CA GLU A 11 -2.63 -29.37 -21.08
C GLU A 11 -1.17 -28.90 -21.01
N GLN A 12 -0.96 -27.60 -20.84
CA GLN A 12 0.35 -26.97 -20.71
C GLN A 12 1.03 -27.33 -19.38
N GLU A 13 0.28 -27.34 -18.26
CA GLU A 13 0.80 -27.75 -16.96
C GLU A 13 1.09 -29.25 -16.90
N GLU A 14 0.27 -30.06 -17.57
CA GLU A 14 0.48 -31.49 -17.74
C GLU A 14 1.78 -31.75 -18.51
N ALA A 15 2.01 -31.03 -19.62
CA ALA A 15 3.26 -31.09 -20.37
C ALA A 15 4.48 -30.71 -19.51
N ILE A 16 4.36 -29.70 -18.64
CA ILE A 16 5.42 -29.32 -17.71
C ILE A 16 5.66 -30.41 -16.66
N CYS A 17 4.62 -30.98 -16.06
CA CYS A 17 4.78 -32.05 -15.08
C CYS A 17 5.45 -33.29 -15.71
N GLN A 18 5.08 -33.63 -16.95
CA GLN A 18 5.74 -34.71 -17.71
C GLN A 18 7.20 -34.38 -18.01
N LEU A 19 7.51 -33.13 -18.39
CA LEU A 19 8.88 -32.69 -18.64
C LEU A 19 9.75 -32.85 -17.38
N LEU A 20 9.24 -32.42 -16.22
CA LEU A 20 9.96 -32.52 -14.94
C LEU A 20 10.17 -33.98 -14.53
N ASP A 21 9.15 -34.82 -14.65
CA ASP A 21 9.22 -36.25 -14.35
C ASP A 21 10.23 -36.99 -15.25
N GLN A 22 10.18 -36.74 -16.56
CA GLN A 22 11.12 -37.31 -17.52
C GLN A 22 12.55 -36.83 -17.29
N THR A 23 12.73 -35.57 -16.89
CA THR A 23 14.05 -35.02 -16.54
C THR A 23 14.62 -35.72 -15.30
N CYS A 24 13.83 -35.90 -14.24
CA CYS A 24 14.25 -36.67 -13.06
C CYS A 24 14.64 -38.11 -13.43
N SER A 25 13.81 -38.78 -14.24
CA SER A 25 14.08 -40.14 -14.71
C SER A 25 15.36 -40.23 -15.55
N TYR A 26 15.60 -39.24 -16.40
CA TYR A 26 16.81 -39.11 -17.21
C TYR A 26 18.07 -38.97 -16.34
N ILE A 27 18.04 -38.09 -15.34
CA ILE A 27 19.14 -37.89 -14.39
C ILE A 27 19.48 -39.20 -13.68
N GLN A 28 18.46 -39.95 -13.24
CA GLN A 28 18.67 -41.20 -12.50
C GLN A 28 19.21 -42.33 -13.39
N ARG A 29 18.67 -42.46 -14.61
CA ARG A 29 18.99 -43.57 -15.52
C ARG A 29 20.33 -43.38 -16.23
N GLU A 30 20.57 -42.20 -16.79
CA GLU A 30 21.72 -41.95 -17.66
C GLU A 30 22.91 -41.36 -16.93
N ARG A 31 22.68 -40.72 -15.76
CA ARG A 31 23.70 -40.07 -14.92
C ARG A 31 24.75 -39.29 -15.74
N PRO A 32 24.32 -38.37 -16.64
CA PRO A 32 25.27 -37.69 -17.49
C PRO A 32 26.18 -36.78 -16.67
N GLU A 33 27.46 -36.77 -17.01
CA GLU A 33 28.42 -35.79 -16.50
C GLU A 33 28.20 -34.47 -17.23
N ILE A 34 27.84 -33.42 -16.49
CA ILE A 34 27.56 -32.08 -17.04
C ILE A 34 28.56 -31.09 -16.44
N GLU A 35 29.22 -30.34 -17.32
CA GLU A 35 30.14 -29.28 -16.94
C GLU A 35 29.38 -28.19 -16.14
N GLY A 36 29.87 -27.90 -14.92
CA GLY A 36 29.25 -26.93 -14.01
C GLY A 36 28.34 -27.51 -12.94
N VAL A 37 28.14 -28.84 -12.90
CA VAL A 37 27.52 -29.53 -11.76
C VAL A 37 28.60 -30.20 -10.91
N ASP A 38 28.73 -29.79 -9.65
CA ASP A 38 29.70 -30.38 -8.69
C ASP A 38 28.99 -31.18 -7.58
N SER A 39 29.78 -31.98 -6.86
CA SER A 39 29.41 -32.79 -5.69
C SER A 39 28.68 -32.00 -4.59
N THR A 40 28.95 -30.71 -4.44
CA THR A 40 28.30 -29.83 -3.45
C THR A 40 26.84 -29.52 -3.77
N GLN A 41 26.41 -29.77 -5.01
CA GLN A 41 25.06 -29.48 -5.50
C GLN A 41 24.13 -30.70 -5.42
N ARG A 42 24.60 -31.80 -4.82
CA ARG A 42 23.84 -33.01 -4.57
C ARG A 42 23.73 -33.26 -3.06
N SER A 43 22.57 -33.72 -2.62
CA SER A 43 22.39 -34.18 -1.24
C SER A 43 22.69 -35.68 -1.12
N GLY A 44 23.51 -36.07 -0.15
CA GLY A 44 23.64 -37.47 0.26
C GLY A 44 24.28 -38.41 -0.77
N ASP A 45 24.02 -39.70 -0.58
CA ASP A 45 24.59 -40.79 -1.38
C ASP A 45 24.02 -40.74 -2.81
N ALA A 46 24.86 -40.91 -3.83
CA ALA A 46 24.49 -40.72 -5.25
C ALA A 46 23.47 -41.74 -5.80
N SER A 47 22.82 -42.52 -4.92
CA SER A 47 21.84 -43.56 -5.22
C SER A 47 20.39 -43.06 -5.17
N GLU A 48 20.09 -42.01 -4.39
CA GLU A 48 18.72 -41.52 -4.21
C GLU A 48 18.20 -40.77 -5.46
N PRO A 49 17.00 -41.11 -5.96
CA PRO A 49 16.42 -40.44 -7.12
C PRO A 49 16.03 -38.99 -6.78
N CYS A 50 16.28 -38.08 -7.73
CA CYS A 50 15.75 -36.72 -7.64
C CYS A 50 14.25 -36.73 -7.90
N GLU A 51 13.48 -36.13 -7.00
CA GLU A 51 12.04 -35.93 -7.12
C GLU A 51 11.73 -34.44 -7.19
N ALA A 52 10.81 -34.08 -8.08
CA ALA A 52 10.30 -32.73 -8.26
C ALA A 52 8.88 -32.59 -7.68
N ARG A 53 8.63 -31.48 -7.02
CA ARG A 53 7.32 -31.11 -6.46
C ARG A 53 7.02 -29.66 -6.81
N ILE A 54 5.77 -29.34 -7.13
CA ILE A 54 5.33 -27.95 -7.21
C ILE A 54 4.87 -27.53 -5.81
N ALA A 55 5.34 -26.40 -5.30
CA ALA A 55 5.14 -26.04 -3.90
C ALA A 55 4.31 -24.78 -3.69
N GLY A 56 3.62 -24.75 -2.55
CA GLY A 56 3.09 -23.53 -1.95
C GLY A 56 1.95 -22.87 -2.71
N GLY A 57 2.18 -21.65 -3.19
CA GLY A 57 1.12 -20.75 -3.68
C GLY A 57 0.30 -21.35 -4.82
N TRP A 58 0.99 -21.96 -5.79
CA TRP A 58 0.36 -22.61 -6.93
C TRP A 58 -0.59 -23.73 -6.51
N VAL A 59 -0.17 -24.60 -5.58
CA VAL A 59 -0.98 -25.75 -5.10
C VAL A 59 -2.26 -25.24 -4.44
N ARG A 60 -2.13 -24.24 -3.55
CA ARG A 60 -3.28 -23.59 -2.90
C ARG A 60 -4.22 -22.96 -3.91
N ASP A 61 -3.70 -22.19 -4.86
CA ASP A 61 -4.51 -21.45 -5.82
C ASP A 61 -5.24 -22.40 -6.77
N LYS A 62 -4.59 -23.49 -7.22
CA LYS A 62 -5.26 -24.56 -7.98
C LYS A 62 -6.37 -25.26 -7.23
N LEU A 63 -6.16 -25.57 -5.95
CA LEU A 63 -7.21 -26.13 -5.10
C LEU A 63 -8.39 -25.17 -4.86
N LEU A 64 -8.16 -23.87 -5.03
CA LEU A 64 -9.20 -22.83 -5.01
C LEU A 64 -9.76 -22.50 -6.40
N SER A 65 -9.39 -23.27 -7.44
CA SER A 65 -9.79 -23.03 -8.83
C SER A 65 -9.39 -21.64 -9.34
N ARG A 66 -8.18 -21.21 -8.97
CA ARG A 66 -7.55 -19.97 -9.44
C ARG A 66 -6.32 -20.30 -10.28
N ASP A 67 -6.09 -19.51 -11.31
CA ASP A 67 -4.90 -19.62 -12.14
C ASP A 67 -3.68 -19.00 -11.46
N SER A 68 -2.52 -19.55 -11.76
CA SER A 68 -1.22 -19.13 -11.21
C SER A 68 -0.13 -19.45 -12.24
N ASP A 69 0.62 -18.41 -12.62
CA ASP A 69 1.63 -18.50 -13.68
C ASP A 69 3.06 -18.71 -13.14
N ASP A 70 3.23 -18.60 -11.83
CA ASP A 70 4.49 -18.72 -11.11
C ASP A 70 4.56 -20.09 -10.42
N LEU A 71 5.42 -20.98 -10.93
CA LEU A 71 5.60 -22.34 -10.43
C LEU A 71 6.89 -22.45 -9.61
N ASP A 72 6.76 -22.59 -8.30
CA ASP A 72 7.87 -22.90 -7.40
C ASP A 72 8.14 -24.42 -7.41
N ILE A 73 9.21 -24.86 -8.07
CA ILE A 73 9.61 -26.26 -8.16
C ILE A 73 10.60 -26.59 -7.04
N SER A 74 10.19 -27.46 -6.12
CA SER A 74 10.99 -27.98 -5.00
C SER A 74 11.61 -29.34 -5.35
N LEU A 75 12.92 -29.46 -5.17
CA LEU A 75 13.73 -30.63 -5.59
C LEU A 75 14.31 -31.36 -4.37
N SER A 76 14.29 -32.70 -4.38
CA SER A 76 14.75 -33.50 -3.23
C SER A 76 16.27 -33.53 -3.05
N THR A 77 17.01 -33.92 -4.08
CA THR A 77 18.45 -34.24 -3.97
C THR A 77 19.37 -33.29 -4.72
N LEU A 78 18.83 -32.29 -5.44
CA LEU A 78 19.58 -31.39 -6.31
C LEU A 78 19.34 -29.92 -5.97
N THR A 79 20.35 -29.06 -6.16
CA THR A 79 20.14 -27.61 -6.17
C THR A 79 19.38 -27.17 -7.43
N GLY A 80 18.73 -26.01 -7.34
CA GLY A 80 17.95 -25.47 -8.46
C GLY A 80 18.82 -25.24 -9.71
N ASN A 81 20.03 -24.72 -9.51
CA ASN A 81 21.00 -24.53 -10.59
C ASN A 81 21.42 -25.85 -11.25
N ALA A 82 21.77 -26.88 -10.47
CA ALA A 82 22.16 -28.18 -11.02
C ALA A 82 21.02 -28.81 -11.83
N PHE A 83 19.79 -28.78 -11.31
CA PHE A 83 18.63 -29.30 -12.04
C PHE A 83 18.37 -28.53 -13.34
N ALA A 84 18.50 -27.21 -13.35
CA ALA A 84 18.32 -26.42 -14.56
C ALA A 84 19.34 -26.78 -15.66
N LEU A 85 20.59 -27.11 -15.29
CA LEU A 85 21.60 -27.62 -16.23
C LEU A 85 21.23 -29.02 -16.76
N TYR A 86 20.77 -29.92 -15.90
CA TYR A 86 20.27 -31.24 -16.31
C TYR A 86 19.06 -31.14 -17.24
N LEU A 87 18.11 -30.25 -16.93
CA LEU A 87 16.95 -30.00 -17.77
C LEU A 87 17.39 -29.54 -19.18
N LYS A 88 18.30 -28.57 -19.25
CA LYS A 88 18.86 -28.09 -20.52
C LYS A 88 19.52 -29.21 -21.33
N HIS A 89 20.27 -30.08 -20.65
CA HIS A 89 20.93 -31.22 -21.29
C HIS A 89 19.91 -32.26 -21.78
N TYR A 90 18.91 -32.60 -20.96
CA TYR A 90 17.85 -33.52 -21.32
C TYR A 90 17.12 -33.06 -22.58
N LEU A 91 16.76 -31.79 -22.67
CA LEU A 91 16.08 -31.20 -23.83
C LEU A 91 16.93 -31.24 -25.12
N SER A 92 18.25 -31.28 -25.00
CA SER A 92 19.18 -31.40 -26.13
C SER A 92 19.55 -32.86 -26.46
N SER A 93 19.07 -33.82 -25.67
CA SER A 93 19.41 -35.23 -25.80
C SER A 93 18.52 -35.95 -26.81
N SER A 94 19.05 -37.05 -27.38
CA SER A 94 18.26 -37.98 -28.19
C SER A 94 17.11 -38.61 -27.40
N SER A 95 17.26 -38.76 -26.07
CA SER A 95 16.22 -39.26 -25.17
C SER A 95 14.99 -38.36 -25.12
N PHE A 96 15.15 -37.03 -25.20
CA PHE A 96 14.01 -36.12 -25.32
C PHE A 96 13.43 -36.15 -26.74
N ALA A 97 14.26 -36.13 -27.78
CA ALA A 97 13.80 -36.18 -29.17
C ALA A 97 12.96 -37.45 -29.48
N ALA A 98 13.25 -38.56 -28.82
CA ALA A 98 12.48 -39.80 -28.91
C ALA A 98 11.21 -39.82 -28.02
N SER A 99 11.03 -38.84 -27.14
CA SER A 99 9.88 -38.78 -26.23
C SER A 99 8.60 -38.34 -26.96
N PRO A 100 7.41 -38.82 -26.51
CA PRO A 100 6.13 -38.30 -27.02
C PRO A 100 5.96 -36.80 -26.80
N LEU A 101 6.61 -36.25 -25.77
CA LEU A 101 6.50 -34.83 -25.41
C LEU A 101 7.18 -33.93 -26.46
N ALA A 102 8.30 -34.36 -27.04
CA ALA A 102 8.95 -33.64 -28.14
C ALA A 102 8.09 -33.56 -29.41
N GLN A 103 7.19 -34.54 -29.60
CA GLN A 103 6.24 -34.57 -30.73
C GLN A 103 4.94 -33.82 -30.42
N SER A 104 4.77 -33.30 -29.20
CA SER A 104 3.57 -32.57 -28.81
C SER A 104 3.55 -31.17 -29.44
N PRO A 105 2.35 -30.58 -29.67
CA PRO A 105 2.22 -29.25 -30.26
C PRO A 105 2.90 -28.14 -29.45
N PHE A 106 3.21 -28.40 -28.18
CA PHE A 106 3.90 -27.47 -27.29
C PHE A 106 5.41 -27.36 -27.58
N PHE A 107 6.01 -28.40 -28.18
CA PHE A 107 7.45 -28.47 -28.45
C PHE A 107 7.80 -28.68 -29.94
N SER A 108 6.81 -28.85 -30.83
CA SER A 108 7.02 -29.25 -32.22
C SER A 108 7.15 -28.12 -33.25
N ASP A 109 6.86 -26.86 -32.91
CA ASP A 109 6.78 -25.76 -33.91
C ASP A 109 7.90 -24.71 -33.77
N GLU A 110 8.63 -24.47 -34.88
CA GLU A 110 9.61 -23.38 -35.04
C GLU A 110 8.95 -21.96 -35.04
N GLY A 111 7.61 -21.87 -35.03
CA GLY A 111 6.85 -20.62 -35.17
C GLY A 111 6.00 -20.19 -33.97
N SER A 112 5.91 -20.98 -32.90
CA SER A 112 5.14 -20.59 -31.70
C SER A 112 6.04 -19.84 -30.71
N GLU A 113 5.66 -18.61 -30.31
CA GLU A 113 6.33 -17.90 -29.21
C GLU A 113 6.35 -18.72 -27.90
N MET A 114 5.49 -19.74 -27.76
CA MET A 114 5.43 -20.64 -26.61
C MET A 114 6.45 -21.79 -26.64
N GLY A 115 7.02 -22.14 -27.80
CA GLY A 115 7.95 -23.28 -27.94
C GLY A 115 9.40 -23.00 -27.51
N ARG A 116 9.76 -21.74 -27.26
CA ARG A 116 11.11 -21.39 -26.78
C ARG A 116 11.17 -21.43 -25.26
N ILE A 117 12.05 -22.27 -24.74
CA ILE A 117 12.50 -22.14 -23.35
C ILE A 117 13.22 -20.81 -23.23
N GLY A 118 12.57 -19.86 -22.56
CA GLY A 118 13.13 -18.56 -22.26
C GLY A 118 14.33 -18.73 -21.33
N LYS A 119 15.39 -17.98 -21.65
CA LYS A 119 16.66 -17.81 -20.92
C LYS A 119 16.65 -18.46 -19.53
N ILE A 120 17.34 -19.60 -19.40
CA ILE A 120 17.71 -20.16 -18.10
C ILE A 120 18.80 -19.25 -17.54
N ALA A 121 18.50 -18.57 -16.43
CA ALA A 121 19.45 -17.74 -15.73
C ALA A 121 19.56 -18.20 -14.28
N ALA A 122 20.78 -18.44 -13.82
CA ALA A 122 21.04 -18.40 -12.38
C ALA A 122 20.73 -16.98 -11.91
N ASN A 123 19.94 -16.83 -10.84
CA ASN A 123 19.52 -15.53 -10.33
C ASN A 123 20.30 -15.18 -9.05
N PRO A 124 21.52 -14.63 -9.14
CA PRO A 124 22.34 -14.30 -7.97
C PRO A 124 21.77 -13.15 -7.13
N GLU A 125 20.86 -12.32 -7.68
CA GLU A 125 20.28 -11.17 -6.95
C GLU A 125 19.23 -11.57 -5.91
N GLN A 126 18.47 -12.65 -6.14
CA GLN A 126 17.44 -13.07 -5.18
C GLN A 126 18.01 -13.81 -3.97
N SER A 127 19.24 -14.33 -4.04
CA SER A 127 19.85 -15.03 -2.91
C SER A 127 21.37 -15.11 -3.01
N LYS A 128 22.06 -14.32 -2.19
CA LYS A 128 23.52 -14.46 -2.00
C LYS A 128 23.94 -15.83 -1.42
N ASN A 129 22.97 -16.61 -0.92
CA ASN A 129 23.16 -17.91 -0.26
C ASN A 129 22.27 -19.05 -0.81
N LEU A 130 21.53 -18.85 -1.92
CA LEU A 130 20.77 -19.94 -2.56
C LEU A 130 21.15 -20.07 -4.03
N GLU A 131 21.40 -21.31 -4.44
CA GLU A 131 21.56 -21.68 -5.84
C GLU A 131 20.20 -21.94 -6.49
N THR A 132 19.38 -20.89 -6.59
CA THR A 132 18.10 -20.91 -7.31
C THR A 132 18.29 -20.64 -8.79
N ALA A 133 17.47 -21.28 -9.63
CA ALA A 133 17.43 -21.02 -11.06
C ALA A 133 16.02 -20.71 -11.52
N THR A 134 15.86 -19.71 -12.39
CA THR A 134 14.58 -19.39 -13.03
C THR A 134 14.65 -19.78 -14.49
N ALA A 135 13.60 -20.44 -14.98
CA ALA A 135 13.43 -20.79 -16.39
C ALA A 135 12.03 -20.40 -16.85
N ARG A 136 11.89 -19.95 -18.10
CA ARG A 136 10.56 -19.73 -18.69
C ARG A 136 10.24 -20.86 -19.64
N VAL A 137 9.26 -21.70 -19.32
CA VAL A 137 8.93 -22.90 -20.12
C VAL A 137 7.46 -22.84 -20.50
N LEU A 138 7.19 -22.99 -21.79
CA LEU A 138 5.85 -22.83 -22.37
C LEU A 138 5.18 -21.48 -22.05
N GLY A 139 5.92 -20.44 -21.73
CA GLY A 139 5.37 -19.14 -21.32
C GLY A 139 5.14 -18.98 -19.82
N LEU A 140 5.19 -20.06 -19.02
CA LEU A 140 5.15 -20.03 -17.54
C LEU A 140 6.54 -19.81 -16.94
N SER A 141 6.60 -19.19 -15.76
CA SER A 141 7.85 -18.99 -15.01
C SER A 141 8.04 -20.12 -14.01
N LEU A 142 9.16 -20.82 -14.10
CA LEU A 142 9.53 -21.93 -13.21
C LEU A 142 10.74 -21.50 -12.37
N ASP A 143 10.58 -21.53 -11.05
CA ASP A 143 11.66 -21.27 -10.10
C ASP A 143 12.08 -22.58 -9.42
N PHE A 144 13.31 -23.02 -9.69
CA PHE A 144 13.88 -24.24 -9.11
C PHE A 144 14.58 -23.96 -7.79
N VAL A 145 14.16 -24.68 -6.76
CA VAL A 145 14.66 -24.55 -5.39
C VAL A 145 14.82 -25.94 -4.79
N ASN A 146 15.88 -26.19 -4.03
CA ASN A 146 16.00 -27.45 -3.29
C ASN A 146 15.13 -27.42 -2.02
N LEU A 147 14.63 -28.58 -1.62
CA LEU A 147 14.08 -28.78 -0.29
C LEU A 147 15.18 -28.49 0.73
N ARG A 148 14.82 -27.71 1.75
CA ARG A 148 15.80 -27.26 2.73
C ARG A 148 15.26 -27.30 4.14
N LYS A 149 16.18 -27.57 5.05
CA LYS A 149 16.04 -27.36 6.48
C LYS A 149 16.75 -26.06 6.84
N GLU A 150 16.08 -25.24 7.64
CA GLU A 150 16.62 -23.96 8.10
C GLU A 150 16.87 -24.05 9.61
N THR A 151 18.09 -23.69 10.04
CA THR A 151 18.41 -23.54 11.46
C THR A 151 18.70 -22.08 11.75
N TYR A 152 17.96 -21.50 12.70
CA TYR A 152 18.04 -20.09 13.05
C TYR A 152 18.88 -19.90 14.32
N ASP A 153 20.03 -19.25 14.18
CA ASP A 153 20.80 -18.81 15.34
C ASP A 153 20.15 -17.57 15.97
N PRO A 154 20.01 -17.47 17.31
CA PRO A 154 19.34 -16.33 17.96
C PRO A 154 19.88 -14.94 17.56
N GLY A 155 21.17 -14.87 17.23
CA GLY A 155 21.87 -13.64 16.83
C GLY A 155 21.98 -13.41 15.31
N SER A 156 21.53 -14.35 14.47
CA SER A 156 21.58 -14.22 13.01
C SER A 156 20.19 -14.05 12.42
N ARG A 157 20.06 -13.13 11.46
CA ARG A 157 18.84 -12.98 10.64
C ARG A 157 18.78 -14.03 9.51
N ILE A 158 19.93 -14.56 9.12
CA ILE A 158 20.04 -15.48 7.99
C ILE A 158 20.20 -16.89 8.58
N PRO A 159 19.25 -17.81 8.31
CA PRO A 159 19.39 -19.18 8.78
C PRO A 159 20.53 -19.89 8.05
N THR A 160 21.14 -20.85 8.72
CA THR A 160 21.99 -21.84 8.05
C THR A 160 21.07 -22.85 7.35
N MET A 161 21.38 -23.14 6.08
CA MET A 161 20.55 -23.97 5.22
C MET A 161 21.26 -25.27 4.89
N THR A 162 20.56 -26.39 5.02
CA THR A 162 21.00 -27.71 4.55
C THR A 162 19.90 -28.33 3.70
N PHE A 163 20.23 -29.37 2.93
CA PHE A 163 19.18 -30.20 2.32
C PHE A 163 18.24 -30.75 3.38
N GLY A 164 16.95 -30.78 3.06
CA GLY A 164 15.89 -31.19 3.98
C GLY A 164 14.85 -32.08 3.30
N THR A 165 14.04 -32.72 4.13
CA THR A 165 12.92 -33.54 3.67
C THR A 165 11.71 -32.68 3.25
N PRO A 166 10.73 -33.22 2.50
CA PRO A 166 9.49 -32.51 2.18
C PRO A 166 8.74 -32.01 3.43
N LYS A 167 8.82 -32.77 4.53
CA LYS A 167 8.24 -32.40 5.82
C LYS A 167 8.96 -31.20 6.45
N GLU A 168 10.28 -31.23 6.51
CA GLU A 168 11.07 -30.10 7.06
C GLU A 168 10.89 -28.83 6.22
N ASP A 169 10.75 -28.97 4.89
CA ASP A 169 10.44 -27.83 4.00
C ASP A 169 9.03 -27.28 4.23
N ALA A 170 8.05 -28.14 4.50
CA ALA A 170 6.68 -27.74 4.82
C ALA A 170 6.57 -27.02 6.18
N GLU A 171 7.32 -27.49 7.18
CA GLU A 171 7.36 -26.95 8.55
C GLU A 171 8.02 -25.56 8.63
N ARG A 172 9.04 -25.30 7.79
CA ARG A 172 9.69 -23.98 7.73
C ARG A 172 8.88 -22.92 7.00
N ARG A 173 7.72 -23.23 6.42
CA ARG A 173 6.89 -22.26 5.70
C ARG A 173 6.04 -21.43 6.65
N ASP A 174 5.37 -20.42 6.10
CA ASP A 174 4.62 -19.44 6.89
C ASP A 174 3.30 -19.98 7.43
N ILE A 175 2.47 -20.56 6.56
CA ILE A 175 1.12 -21.02 6.89
C ILE A 175 0.83 -22.38 6.27
N THR A 176 0.01 -23.20 6.94
CA THR A 176 -0.29 -24.59 6.54
C THR A 176 -0.81 -24.70 5.11
N ILE A 177 -1.69 -23.77 4.69
CA ILE A 177 -2.23 -23.74 3.32
C ILE A 177 -1.18 -23.42 2.24
N ASN A 178 -0.03 -22.84 2.61
CA ASN A 178 1.10 -22.58 1.72
C ASN A 178 2.22 -23.61 1.88
N SER A 179 2.02 -24.60 2.76
CA SER A 179 2.93 -25.72 2.99
C SER A 179 2.57 -26.97 2.19
N LEU A 180 1.52 -26.89 1.36
CA LEU A 180 1.11 -27.97 0.47
C LEU A 180 2.11 -28.15 -0.68
N LEU A 181 2.37 -29.40 -1.04
CA LEU A 181 3.20 -29.79 -2.16
C LEU A 181 2.37 -30.60 -3.15
N TYR A 182 2.68 -30.50 -4.43
CA TYR A 182 2.10 -31.35 -5.47
C TYR A 182 3.22 -32.17 -6.10
N ASN A 183 3.14 -33.49 -5.97
CA ASN A 183 4.16 -34.39 -6.47
C ASN A 183 3.92 -34.65 -7.97
N VAL A 184 4.88 -34.25 -8.80
CA VAL A 184 4.74 -34.36 -10.27
C VAL A 184 4.85 -35.80 -10.76
N HIS A 185 5.36 -36.72 -9.95
CA HIS A 185 5.50 -38.13 -10.29
C HIS A 185 4.21 -38.90 -9.97
N THR A 186 3.63 -38.68 -8.78
CA THR A 186 2.42 -39.38 -8.35
C THR A 186 1.12 -38.67 -8.73
N ARG A 187 1.21 -37.39 -9.14
CA ARG A 187 0.07 -36.52 -9.45
C ARG A 187 -0.88 -36.32 -8.28
N GLN A 188 -0.32 -36.29 -7.07
CA GLN A 188 -1.07 -36.14 -5.82
C GLN A 188 -0.59 -34.93 -5.03
N VAL A 189 -1.52 -34.35 -4.27
CA VAL A 189 -1.20 -33.32 -3.29
C VAL A 189 -0.70 -34.00 -2.01
N GLU A 190 0.46 -33.57 -1.53
CA GLU A 190 1.06 -33.99 -0.27
C GLU A 190 0.87 -32.89 0.78
N ASP A 191 0.25 -33.25 1.91
CA ASP A 191 0.11 -32.38 3.08
C ASP A 191 0.95 -32.94 4.24
N HIS A 192 2.23 -32.55 4.27
CA HIS A 192 3.16 -32.98 5.33
C HIS A 192 2.88 -32.33 6.69
N THR A 193 2.04 -31.30 6.74
CA THR A 193 1.58 -30.69 8.00
C THR A 193 0.38 -31.43 8.61
N GLY A 194 -0.32 -32.25 7.80
CA GLY A 194 -1.55 -32.94 8.15
C GLY A 194 -2.77 -32.02 8.36
N ARG A 195 -2.62 -30.70 8.19
CA ARG A 195 -3.64 -29.69 8.50
C ARG A 195 -3.95 -28.75 7.34
N GLY A 196 -3.06 -28.61 6.36
CA GLY A 196 -3.18 -27.65 5.26
C GLY A 196 -4.44 -27.83 4.41
N LEU A 197 -4.81 -29.06 4.06
CA LEU A 197 -6.04 -29.31 3.28
C LEU A 197 -7.31 -28.99 4.06
N GLN A 198 -7.34 -29.33 5.35
CA GLN A 198 -8.46 -29.03 6.25
C GLN A 198 -8.58 -27.52 6.49
N ASP A 199 -7.46 -26.84 6.73
CA ASP A 199 -7.39 -25.40 6.96
C ASP A 199 -7.83 -24.62 5.71
N LEU A 200 -7.40 -25.07 4.52
CA LEU A 200 -7.82 -24.48 3.25
C LEU A 200 -9.33 -24.66 3.01
N ALA A 201 -9.88 -25.82 3.39
CA ALA A 201 -11.31 -26.11 3.25
C ALA A 201 -12.19 -25.35 4.26
N SER A 202 -11.67 -25.10 5.47
CA SER A 202 -12.36 -24.40 6.56
C SER A 202 -12.16 -22.88 6.55
N GLY A 203 -11.27 -22.36 5.69
CA GLY A 203 -11.01 -20.92 5.61
C GLY A 203 -10.16 -20.41 6.77
N LEU A 204 -9.16 -21.19 7.20
CA LEU A 204 -8.37 -20.94 8.38
C LEU A 204 -6.88 -20.70 8.04
N ILE A 205 -6.28 -19.71 8.68
CA ILE A 205 -4.85 -19.41 8.63
C ILE A 205 -4.20 -19.93 9.90
N ARG A 206 -3.35 -20.95 9.77
CA ARG A 206 -2.58 -21.56 10.86
C ARG A 206 -1.12 -21.68 10.46
N THR A 207 -0.21 -21.59 11.43
CA THR A 207 1.23 -21.86 11.23
C THR A 207 1.51 -23.38 11.24
N PRO A 208 2.47 -23.89 10.45
CA PRO A 208 2.81 -25.33 10.46
C PRO A 208 3.32 -25.80 11.82
N LEU A 209 4.24 -25.01 12.39
CA LEU A 209 4.82 -25.15 13.72
C LEU A 209 4.10 -24.24 14.74
N PRO A 210 4.40 -24.36 16.05
CA PRO A 210 3.85 -23.46 17.05
C PRO A 210 4.07 -21.98 16.66
N PRO A 211 3.08 -21.09 16.85
CA PRO A 211 3.18 -19.70 16.40
C PRO A 211 4.40 -18.96 16.94
N LEU A 212 4.74 -19.15 18.22
CA LEU A 212 5.89 -18.49 18.84
C LEU A 212 7.20 -18.86 18.12
N THR A 213 7.47 -20.16 17.92
CA THR A 213 8.64 -20.63 17.16
C THR A 213 8.63 -20.05 15.73
N THR A 214 7.51 -20.18 15.03
CA THR A 214 7.35 -19.69 13.66
C THR A 214 7.67 -18.20 13.53
N PHE A 215 7.21 -17.39 14.48
CA PHE A 215 7.40 -15.94 14.47
C PHE A 215 8.77 -15.51 14.99
N LEU A 216 9.43 -16.29 15.84
CA LEU A 216 10.81 -16.00 16.26
C LEU A 216 11.84 -16.35 15.18
N ASP A 217 11.55 -17.39 14.36
CA ASP A 217 12.36 -17.79 13.21
C ASP A 217 12.32 -16.72 12.10
N ASP A 218 11.14 -16.33 11.63
CA ASP A 218 10.96 -15.17 10.75
C ASP A 218 9.78 -14.30 11.23
N PRO A 219 10.07 -13.19 11.94
CA PRO A 219 9.01 -12.29 12.45
C PRO A 219 8.13 -11.69 11.37
N LEU A 220 8.60 -11.61 10.10
CA LEU A 220 7.76 -11.12 9.01
C LEU A 220 6.53 -12.00 8.77
N ARG A 221 6.56 -13.28 9.21
CA ARG A 221 5.42 -14.20 9.09
C ARG A 221 4.17 -13.71 9.83
N VAL A 222 4.32 -12.88 10.86
CA VAL A 222 3.20 -12.21 11.53
C VAL A 222 2.39 -11.37 10.52
N LEU A 223 3.07 -10.48 9.79
CA LEU A 223 2.44 -9.65 8.76
C LEU A 223 1.91 -10.49 7.59
N ARG A 224 2.60 -11.58 7.23
CA ARG A 224 2.13 -12.49 6.18
C ARG A 224 0.84 -13.21 6.58
N CYS A 225 0.68 -13.60 7.85
CA CYS A 225 -0.58 -14.17 8.35
C CYS A 225 -1.73 -13.17 8.18
N VAL A 226 -1.53 -11.90 8.56
CA VAL A 226 -2.51 -10.83 8.36
C VAL A 226 -2.81 -10.62 6.88
N ARG A 227 -1.78 -10.63 6.02
CA ARG A 227 -1.95 -10.49 4.57
C ARG A 227 -2.75 -11.64 3.96
N PHE A 228 -2.45 -12.88 4.31
CA PHE A 228 -3.17 -14.02 3.75
C PHE A 228 -4.59 -14.12 4.30
N SER A 229 -4.79 -13.84 5.59
CA SER A 229 -6.12 -13.71 6.19
C SER A 229 -6.96 -12.66 5.46
N SER A 230 -6.44 -11.45 5.25
CA SER A 230 -7.14 -10.40 4.50
C SER A 230 -7.28 -10.69 3.00
N ARG A 231 -6.30 -11.32 2.35
CA ARG A 231 -6.37 -11.65 0.90
C ARG A 231 -7.45 -12.69 0.60
N PHE A 232 -7.61 -13.68 1.47
CA PHE A 232 -8.56 -14.78 1.27
C PHE A 232 -9.86 -14.61 2.07
N ALA A 233 -9.95 -13.58 2.90
CA ALA A 233 -11.00 -13.43 3.91
C ALA A 233 -11.12 -14.66 4.83
N TYR A 234 -9.96 -15.21 5.22
CA TYR A 234 -9.83 -16.38 6.09
C TYR A 234 -9.61 -15.95 7.54
N GLU A 235 -10.04 -16.77 8.49
CA GLU A 235 -9.87 -16.49 9.92
C GLU A 235 -8.46 -16.86 10.38
N LEU A 236 -7.93 -16.12 11.37
CA LEU A 236 -6.69 -16.50 12.03
C LEU A 236 -6.97 -17.56 13.09
N HIS A 237 -6.15 -18.61 13.14
CA HIS A 237 -6.28 -19.62 14.17
C HIS A 237 -6.11 -19.01 15.58
N PRO A 238 -6.95 -19.40 16.56
CA PRO A 238 -6.87 -18.93 17.95
C PRO A 238 -5.48 -18.87 18.57
N THR A 239 -4.61 -19.84 18.27
CA THR A 239 -3.25 -19.88 18.82
C THR A 239 -2.38 -18.72 18.33
N ILE A 240 -2.60 -18.23 17.10
CA ILE A 240 -1.89 -17.06 16.56
C ILE A 240 -2.35 -15.80 17.32
N ILE A 241 -3.65 -15.63 17.51
CA ILE A 241 -4.20 -14.45 18.21
C ILE A 241 -3.72 -14.42 19.65
N ARG A 242 -3.81 -15.55 20.36
CA ARG A 242 -3.31 -15.68 21.75
C ARG A 242 -1.82 -15.38 21.84
N CYS A 243 -1.02 -15.84 20.88
CA CYS A 243 0.42 -15.59 20.83
C CYS A 243 0.76 -14.11 20.62
N LEU A 244 -0.03 -13.37 19.84
CA LEU A 244 0.23 -11.97 19.51
C LEU A 244 -0.39 -10.96 20.48
N THR A 245 -1.47 -11.33 21.17
CA THR A 245 -2.23 -10.40 22.04
C THR A 245 -2.17 -10.78 23.52
N GLY A 246 -1.88 -12.04 23.85
CA GLY A 246 -2.03 -12.59 25.20
C GLY A 246 -3.50 -12.81 25.61
N ALA A 247 -4.47 -12.37 24.81
CA ALA A 247 -5.88 -12.52 25.11
C ALA A 247 -6.33 -13.99 24.96
N SER A 248 -7.08 -14.48 25.94
CA SER A 248 -7.84 -15.73 25.81
C SER A 248 -9.19 -15.41 25.16
N ILE A 249 -9.65 -16.25 24.24
CA ILE A 249 -10.89 -16.01 23.48
C ILE A 249 -12.07 -16.16 24.45
N SER A 250 -12.72 -15.05 24.79
CA SER A 250 -13.94 -15.06 25.59
C SER A 250 -15.07 -15.76 24.82
N GLY A 251 -15.62 -16.82 25.41
CA GLY A 251 -16.69 -17.65 24.85
C GLY A 251 -16.33 -19.13 24.68
N ALA A 252 -15.04 -19.48 24.72
CA ALA A 252 -14.63 -20.85 24.97
C ALA A 252 -14.99 -21.18 26.43
N ALA A 253 -15.87 -22.15 26.66
CA ALA A 253 -16.11 -22.70 28.00
C ALA A 253 -14.76 -22.98 28.70
N ASP A 254 -14.68 -22.91 30.02
CA ASP A 254 -13.44 -23.12 30.77
C ASP A 254 -12.70 -24.43 30.36
N ASP A 255 -13.43 -25.44 29.88
CA ASP A 255 -12.91 -26.70 29.30
C ASP A 255 -12.23 -26.58 27.91
N VAL A 256 -12.57 -25.57 27.12
CA VAL A 256 -11.97 -25.30 25.80
C VAL A 256 -10.75 -24.39 25.94
N ASP A 257 -10.74 -23.47 26.91
CA ASP A 257 -9.53 -22.72 27.24
C ASP A 257 -8.49 -23.61 27.93
N SER A 258 -8.91 -24.60 28.75
CA SER A 258 -7.99 -25.62 29.25
C SER A 258 -7.44 -26.51 28.13
N ASN A 259 -8.24 -26.88 27.12
CA ASN A 259 -7.79 -27.64 25.95
C ASN A 259 -6.93 -26.80 24.98
N LEU A 260 -7.23 -25.53 24.75
CA LEU A 260 -6.42 -24.62 23.91
C LEU A 260 -5.14 -24.19 24.62
N ALA A 261 -5.18 -24.00 25.94
CA ALA A 261 -4.00 -23.84 26.77
C ALA A 261 -3.19 -25.13 26.80
N GLN A 262 -3.82 -26.31 26.86
CA GLN A 262 -3.15 -27.61 26.74
C GLN A 262 -2.56 -27.83 25.35
N LEU A 263 -3.25 -27.46 24.26
CA LEU A 263 -2.76 -27.52 22.88
C LEU A 263 -1.62 -26.51 22.64
N ALA A 264 -1.71 -25.31 23.21
CA ALA A 264 -0.63 -24.32 23.16
C ALA A 264 0.55 -24.69 24.09
N SER A 265 0.30 -25.38 25.21
CA SER A 265 1.32 -25.83 26.16
C SER A 265 1.94 -27.18 25.80
N SER A 266 1.22 -28.06 25.07
CA SER A 266 1.74 -29.33 24.56
C SER A 266 2.69 -29.10 23.39
N ASP A 267 2.47 -28.02 22.63
CA ASP A 267 3.21 -27.71 21.42
C ASP A 267 4.41 -26.76 21.65
N ASP A 268 4.50 -26.01 22.76
CA ASP A 268 5.73 -25.25 23.13
C ASP A 268 6.13 -25.44 24.62
N PRO A 269 7.25 -26.12 24.91
CA PRO A 269 7.71 -26.39 26.27
C PRO A 269 8.02 -25.14 27.10
N ARG A 270 8.21 -23.96 26.48
CA ARG A 270 8.49 -22.70 27.20
C ARG A 270 7.22 -22.02 27.73
N ILE A 271 6.08 -22.24 27.09
CA ILE A 271 4.76 -21.77 27.56
C ILE A 271 4.31 -22.63 28.77
N SER A 272 4.69 -23.91 28.80
CA SER A 272 4.35 -24.84 29.89
C SER A 272 4.99 -24.50 31.25
N ALA A 273 6.12 -23.77 31.26
CA ALA A 273 6.91 -23.55 32.47
C ALA A 273 6.53 -22.30 33.29
N HIS A 274 5.87 -21.29 32.70
CA HIS A 274 5.71 -19.95 33.32
C HIS A 274 4.27 -19.38 33.30
N GLY A 275 3.25 -20.13 32.85
CA GLY A 275 1.85 -19.65 32.91
C GLY A 275 1.59 -18.35 32.12
N ARG A 276 0.80 -17.41 32.67
CA ARG A 276 0.48 -16.11 32.04
C ARG A 276 1.72 -15.26 31.72
N GLU A 277 2.74 -15.29 32.59
CA GLU A 277 3.99 -14.53 32.39
C GLU A 277 4.78 -15.03 31.15
N GLY A 278 4.67 -16.32 30.80
CA GLY A 278 5.30 -16.88 29.60
C GLY A 278 4.66 -16.41 28.28
N VAL A 279 3.35 -16.15 28.28
CA VAL A 279 2.62 -15.67 27.09
C VAL A 279 2.90 -14.19 26.83
N GLU A 280 2.93 -13.36 27.88
CA GLU A 280 3.30 -11.94 27.79
C GLU A 280 4.77 -11.78 27.37
N SER A 281 5.67 -12.59 27.94
CA SER A 281 7.07 -12.65 27.51
C SER A 281 7.21 -13.04 26.02
N GLY A 282 6.43 -14.00 25.53
CA GLY A 282 6.45 -14.41 24.12
C GLY A 282 5.95 -13.32 23.16
N ARG A 283 4.88 -12.61 23.53
CA ARG A 283 4.35 -11.48 22.74
C ARG A 283 5.41 -10.39 22.56
N ASP A 284 6.04 -9.99 23.65
CA ASP A 284 7.00 -8.89 23.64
C ASP A 284 8.26 -9.29 22.87
N GLN A 285 8.71 -10.55 23.02
CA GLN A 285 9.79 -11.12 22.18
C GLN A 285 9.47 -11.05 20.68
N ILE A 286 8.23 -11.37 20.27
CA ILE A 286 7.83 -11.28 18.85
C ILE A 286 7.86 -9.83 18.37
N ARG A 287 7.35 -8.89 19.16
CA ARG A 287 7.35 -7.46 18.79
C ARG A 287 8.76 -6.90 18.68
N ASP A 288 9.63 -7.25 19.64
CA ASP A 288 11.04 -6.87 19.61
C ASP A 288 11.75 -7.50 18.41
N ALA A 289 11.48 -8.76 18.11
CA ALA A 289 12.03 -9.44 16.94
C ALA A 289 11.53 -8.80 15.63
N LEU A 290 10.26 -8.37 15.57
CA LEU A 290 9.68 -7.69 14.42
C LEU A 290 10.34 -6.32 14.18
N VAL A 291 10.67 -5.58 15.23
CA VAL A 291 11.34 -4.28 15.13
C VAL A 291 12.85 -4.43 14.84
N SER A 292 13.51 -5.42 15.44
CA SER A 292 14.97 -5.57 15.38
C SER A 292 15.47 -6.42 14.22
N LYS A 293 14.77 -7.51 13.86
CA LYS A 293 15.21 -8.47 12.83
C LYS A 293 14.65 -8.17 11.44
N VAL A 294 13.50 -7.52 11.33
CA VAL A 294 12.86 -7.22 10.03
C VAL A 294 13.23 -5.83 9.54
N SER A 295 13.71 -5.74 8.30
CA SER A 295 14.00 -4.43 7.70
C SER A 295 12.71 -3.71 7.33
N ARG A 296 12.70 -2.38 7.49
CA ARG A 296 11.55 -1.52 7.18
C ARG A 296 11.08 -1.64 5.73
N GLU A 297 11.99 -1.93 4.79
CA GLU A 297 11.65 -2.26 3.40
C GLU A 297 10.78 -3.51 3.28
N ARG A 298 11.16 -4.62 3.92
CA ARG A 298 10.37 -5.87 3.88
C ARG A 298 9.02 -5.67 4.57
N PHE A 299 9.02 -4.90 5.65
CA PHE A 299 7.82 -4.54 6.39
C PHE A 299 6.84 -3.78 5.48
N GLY A 300 7.31 -2.74 4.79
CA GLY A 300 6.49 -1.97 3.85
C GLY A 300 5.99 -2.77 2.66
N ILE A 301 6.77 -3.71 2.12
CA ILE A 301 6.34 -4.59 1.02
C ILE A 301 5.12 -5.42 1.43
N GLU A 302 5.12 -6.01 2.63
CA GLU A 302 3.98 -6.82 3.08
C GLU A 302 2.74 -5.95 3.32
N VAL A 303 2.90 -4.76 3.92
CA VAL A 303 1.81 -3.79 4.11
C VAL A 303 1.26 -3.31 2.76
N ASP A 304 2.12 -3.00 1.79
CA ASP A 304 1.69 -2.57 0.46
C ASP A 304 0.84 -3.63 -0.25
N LYS A 305 1.22 -4.92 -0.10
CA LYS A 305 0.44 -6.04 -0.63
C LYS A 305 -0.91 -6.22 0.09
N MET A 306 -1.00 -5.88 1.39
CA MET A 306 -2.28 -5.87 2.11
C MET A 306 -3.20 -4.77 1.59
N ILE A 307 -2.66 -3.56 1.40
CA ILE A 307 -3.42 -2.38 0.96
C ILE A 307 -3.86 -2.50 -0.51
N LYS A 308 -3.04 -3.11 -1.37
CA LYS A 308 -3.41 -3.43 -2.76
C LYS A 308 -4.28 -4.69 -2.88
N GLY A 309 -4.46 -5.42 -1.79
CA GLY A 309 -5.22 -6.66 -1.75
C GLY A 309 -6.73 -6.44 -1.93
N PRO A 310 -7.51 -7.53 -2.02
CA PRO A 310 -8.96 -7.46 -2.23
C PRO A 310 -9.74 -6.93 -1.02
N HIS A 311 -9.20 -7.06 0.20
CA HIS A 311 -9.87 -6.62 1.44
C HIS A 311 -8.96 -5.77 2.35
N PRO A 312 -8.63 -4.52 1.96
CA PRO A 312 -7.76 -3.65 2.76
C PRO A 312 -8.35 -3.28 4.12
N LEU A 313 -9.67 -3.11 4.21
CA LEU A 313 -10.37 -2.87 5.49
C LEU A 313 -10.11 -3.99 6.50
N LEU A 314 -10.21 -5.25 6.04
CA LEU A 314 -9.96 -6.41 6.90
C LEU A 314 -8.49 -6.45 7.34
N ALA A 315 -7.55 -6.07 6.48
CA ALA A 315 -6.14 -5.98 6.86
C ALA A 315 -5.92 -4.93 7.98
N LEU A 316 -6.46 -3.72 7.83
CA LEU A 316 -6.35 -2.67 8.85
C LEU A 316 -7.04 -3.08 10.16
N TYR A 317 -8.20 -3.72 10.07
CA TYR A 317 -8.90 -4.27 11.24
C TYR A 317 -8.06 -5.32 11.98
N LEU A 318 -7.46 -6.27 11.26
CA LEU A 318 -6.60 -7.29 11.86
C LEU A 318 -5.33 -6.70 12.47
N LEU A 319 -4.70 -5.71 11.82
CA LEU A 319 -3.56 -5.00 12.39
C LEU A 319 -3.93 -4.30 13.70
N HIS A 320 -5.10 -3.66 13.75
CA HIS A 320 -5.61 -3.03 14.97
C HIS A 320 -5.90 -4.08 16.06
N ARG A 321 -6.63 -5.15 15.73
CA ARG A 321 -7.04 -6.20 16.68
C ARG A 321 -5.87 -7.00 17.24
N LEU A 322 -4.80 -7.17 16.46
CA LEU A 322 -3.58 -7.84 16.89
C LEU A 322 -2.57 -6.86 17.53
N GLU A 323 -2.98 -5.61 17.75
CA GLU A 323 -2.14 -4.53 18.32
C GLU A 323 -0.87 -4.22 17.50
N LEU A 324 -0.85 -4.60 16.22
CA LEU A 324 0.27 -4.37 15.32
C LEU A 324 0.22 -2.99 14.67
N PHE A 325 -0.91 -2.28 14.76
CA PHE A 325 -1.13 -1.00 14.09
C PHE A 325 -0.07 0.06 14.45
N PRO A 326 0.28 0.30 15.74
CA PRO A 326 1.33 1.27 16.09
C PRO A 326 2.69 0.91 15.49
N LEU A 327 3.03 -0.39 15.44
CA LEU A 327 4.31 -0.85 14.88
C LEU A 327 4.42 -0.58 13.37
N VAL A 328 3.27 -0.48 12.68
CA VAL A 328 3.16 -0.28 11.23
C VAL A 328 3.02 1.19 10.87
N PHE A 329 2.09 1.89 11.51
CA PHE A 329 1.63 3.22 11.09
C PHE A 329 2.03 4.35 12.02
N HIS A 330 2.77 4.10 13.10
CA HIS A 330 3.37 5.18 13.89
C HIS A 330 4.81 5.45 13.45
N PRO A 331 5.32 6.70 13.59
CA PRO A 331 6.68 7.04 13.20
C PRO A 331 7.70 6.17 13.95
N PRO A 332 8.72 5.62 13.26
CA PRO A 332 9.73 4.81 13.95
C PRO A 332 10.49 5.68 14.97
N PRO A 333 11.00 5.11 16.09
CA PRO A 333 11.69 5.86 17.14
C PRO A 333 12.88 6.71 16.65
N SER A 334 13.48 6.31 15.53
CA SER A 334 14.55 7.03 14.85
C SER A 334 14.12 8.36 14.20
N SER A 335 12.82 8.65 14.12
CA SER A 335 12.26 9.84 13.43
C SER A 335 12.37 11.14 14.25
N GLY A 336 12.90 11.08 15.47
CA GLY A 336 12.93 12.22 16.38
C GLY A 336 11.60 12.43 17.12
N LYS A 337 11.50 13.55 17.83
CA LYS A 337 10.30 13.90 18.61
C LYS A 337 9.17 14.36 17.67
N LEU A 338 7.95 14.03 18.06
CA LEU A 338 6.72 14.51 17.42
C LEU A 338 6.22 15.74 18.15
N TYR A 339 5.77 16.73 17.38
CA TYR A 339 5.21 17.99 17.89
C TYR A 339 3.80 18.16 17.36
N VAL A 340 2.95 18.86 18.10
CA VAL A 340 1.62 19.21 17.61
C VAL A 340 1.74 20.35 16.60
N ALA A 341 1.05 20.19 15.46
CA ALA A 341 0.97 21.20 14.44
C ALA A 341 0.23 22.44 14.99
N SER A 342 0.83 23.61 14.85
CA SER A 342 0.20 24.89 15.19
C SER A 342 0.37 25.89 14.04
N ALA A 343 -0.57 26.83 13.91
CA ALA A 343 -0.77 27.68 12.74
C ALA A 343 0.43 28.58 12.36
N ALA A 344 1.41 28.76 13.25
CA ALA A 344 2.59 29.62 13.00
C ALA A 344 3.94 28.91 13.22
N THR A 345 4.03 28.02 14.21
CA THR A 345 5.23 27.24 14.57
C THR A 345 4.80 26.00 15.35
N PRO A 346 5.47 24.84 15.22
CA PRO A 346 5.16 23.65 16.03
C PRO A 346 5.23 23.97 17.52
N SER A 347 4.28 23.43 18.29
CA SER A 347 4.26 23.61 19.76
C SER A 347 5.53 23.05 20.40
N SER A 348 5.91 23.58 21.56
CA SER A 348 6.91 22.93 22.42
C SER A 348 6.46 21.56 22.93
N ASP A 349 5.15 21.30 22.87
CA ASP A 349 4.52 20.11 23.43
C ASP A 349 4.77 18.90 22.53
N VAL A 350 5.16 17.79 23.16
CA VAL A 350 5.33 16.50 22.49
C VAL A 350 3.95 15.93 22.21
N GLY A 351 3.62 15.77 20.92
CA GLY A 351 2.35 15.21 20.50
C GLY A 351 2.38 13.68 20.52
N LEU A 352 1.23 13.07 20.86
CA LEU A 352 1.00 11.63 20.74
C LEU A 352 0.02 11.35 19.60
N PRO A 353 0.17 10.23 18.87
CA PRO A 353 -0.83 9.79 17.90
C PRO A 353 -2.21 9.68 18.55
N ALA A 354 -3.25 10.04 17.80
CA ALA A 354 -4.63 9.76 18.20
C ALA A 354 -4.89 8.24 18.24
N SER A 355 -6.05 7.84 18.74
CA SER A 355 -6.43 6.41 18.79
C SER A 355 -6.41 5.78 17.40
N ASP A 356 -5.88 4.56 17.30
CA ASP A 356 -5.90 3.77 16.06
C ASP A 356 -7.33 3.49 15.55
N SER A 357 -8.34 3.59 16.43
CA SER A 357 -9.76 3.50 16.08
C SER A 357 -10.19 4.57 15.07
N VAL A 358 -9.51 5.72 15.04
CA VAL A 358 -9.74 6.81 14.08
C VAL A 358 -9.48 6.34 12.66
N ALA A 359 -8.34 5.66 12.43
CA ALA A 359 -8.00 5.08 11.15
C ALA A 359 -9.01 3.99 10.74
N LEU A 360 -9.44 3.16 11.71
CA LEU A 360 -10.38 2.07 11.44
C LEU A 360 -11.78 2.58 11.07
N ASN A 361 -12.26 3.63 11.74
CA ASN A 361 -13.54 4.26 11.42
C ASN A 361 -13.50 4.90 10.04
N ALA A 362 -12.43 5.65 9.73
CA ALA A 362 -12.23 6.24 8.42
C ALA A 362 -12.11 5.17 7.31
N ALA A 363 -11.48 4.03 7.61
CA ALA A 363 -11.37 2.88 6.72
C ALA A 363 -12.72 2.27 6.38
N ARG A 364 -13.64 2.21 7.34
CA ARG A 364 -15.02 1.74 7.10
C ARG A 364 -15.79 2.68 6.19
N VAL A 365 -15.68 3.99 6.43
CA VAL A 365 -16.31 5.01 5.58
C VAL A 365 -15.78 4.91 4.14
N LEU A 366 -14.46 4.82 3.99
CA LEU A 366 -13.82 4.65 2.69
C LEU A 366 -14.33 3.39 1.98
N ASP A 367 -14.34 2.23 2.65
CA ASP A 367 -14.81 0.97 2.07
C ASP A 367 -16.28 1.04 1.62
N ALA A 368 -17.15 1.66 2.42
CA ALA A 368 -18.56 1.83 2.10
C ALA A 368 -18.76 2.68 0.82
N ILE A 369 -18.05 3.82 0.74
CA ILE A 369 -18.10 4.71 -0.43
C ILE A 369 -17.51 4.03 -1.68
N LEU A 370 -16.34 3.38 -1.54
CA LEU A 370 -15.67 2.67 -2.64
C LEU A 370 -16.52 1.55 -3.25
N LYS A 371 -17.41 0.94 -2.46
CA LYS A 371 -18.34 -0.11 -2.89
C LYS A 371 -19.69 0.42 -3.41
N GLY A 372 -19.98 1.71 -3.23
CA GLY A 372 -21.23 2.33 -3.68
C GLY A 372 -22.48 1.74 -3.02
N LYS A 373 -22.37 1.21 -1.79
CA LYS A 373 -23.50 0.62 -1.07
C LYS A 373 -23.97 1.55 0.06
N SER A 374 -25.24 1.98 0.00
CA SER A 374 -26.00 2.26 1.21
C SER A 374 -26.14 0.93 1.95
N VAL A 375 -25.62 0.82 3.16
CA VAL A 375 -25.68 -0.44 3.92
C VAL A 375 -27.06 -0.57 4.56
N GLU A 376 -28.10 -0.77 3.75
CA GLU A 376 -29.19 -1.63 4.20
C GLU A 376 -28.72 -3.07 4.07
N ALA A 377 -28.83 -3.80 5.18
CA ALA A 377 -28.32 -5.15 5.39
C ALA A 377 -28.42 -6.04 4.15
N SER A 378 -27.29 -6.25 3.46
CA SER A 378 -27.16 -7.29 2.44
C SER A 378 -26.41 -8.48 3.05
N PRO A 379 -26.92 -9.72 2.91
CA PRO A 379 -26.44 -10.87 3.65
C PRO A 379 -25.13 -11.36 3.03
N VAL A 380 -24.01 -10.87 3.53
CA VAL A 380 -22.77 -11.65 3.53
C VAL A 380 -22.58 -12.08 4.98
N ASN A 381 -23.15 -13.25 5.31
CA ASN A 381 -23.06 -13.95 6.59
C ASN A 381 -23.15 -13.04 7.83
N GLN A 382 -24.37 -12.64 8.19
CA GLN A 382 -24.67 -12.05 9.50
C GLN A 382 -24.64 -13.10 10.62
N SER A 383 -23.96 -12.75 11.72
CA SER A 383 -24.40 -12.81 13.14
C SER A 383 -23.17 -12.44 13.99
N VAL A 384 -23.07 -11.32 14.73
CA VAL A 384 -23.85 -10.87 15.90
C VAL A 384 -23.55 -9.35 16.15
N PRO A 385 -24.41 -8.56 16.84
CA PRO A 385 -24.21 -7.14 17.16
C PRO A 385 -23.14 -6.90 18.24
N ILE A 386 -22.63 -5.67 18.29
CA ILE A 386 -21.47 -5.28 19.11
C ILE A 386 -21.77 -4.82 20.53
N ASP A 387 -23.04 -4.61 20.86
CA ASP A 387 -23.43 -4.14 22.20
C ASP A 387 -23.53 -5.25 23.26
N SER A 388 -23.16 -6.49 22.91
CA SER A 388 -23.19 -7.63 23.86
C SER A 388 -21.85 -7.92 24.55
N LEU A 389 -20.79 -7.16 24.28
CA LEU A 389 -19.48 -7.33 24.94
C LEU A 389 -19.23 -6.23 25.98
N ARG A 390 -20.18 -6.07 26.92
CA ARG A 390 -19.88 -5.47 28.21
C ARG A 390 -19.37 -6.57 29.16
N ILE A 391 -18.30 -6.26 29.88
CA ILE A 391 -17.81 -7.02 31.03
C ILE A 391 -18.95 -7.10 32.05
N VAL A 392 -19.60 -8.24 32.19
CA VAL A 392 -20.49 -8.54 33.32
C VAL A 392 -20.25 -9.96 33.80
N ASP A 393 -20.13 -10.08 35.13
CA ASP A 393 -19.80 -11.27 35.89
C ASP A 393 -20.63 -12.52 35.54
N ALA A 394 -19.93 -13.65 35.63
CA ALA A 394 -20.43 -14.99 35.39
C ALA A 394 -21.70 -15.31 36.22
N ARG A 395 -22.77 -15.74 35.54
CA ARG A 395 -23.71 -16.82 35.92
C ARG A 395 -24.94 -16.84 35.02
N SER A 396 -24.97 -17.71 34.01
CA SER A 396 -26.15 -18.52 33.65
C SER A 396 -25.84 -19.42 32.44
N GLU A 397 -26.13 -20.71 32.59
CA GLU A 397 -25.82 -21.80 31.66
C GLU A 397 -26.74 -21.88 30.43
N SER A 398 -26.22 -22.60 29.43
CA SER A 398 -26.91 -23.38 28.38
C SER A 398 -27.13 -22.77 26.98
N SER A 399 -26.20 -23.04 26.06
CA SER A 399 -26.49 -23.67 24.74
C SER A 399 -25.21 -23.95 23.97
N LYS A 400 -25.05 -25.20 23.50
CA LYS A 400 -23.98 -25.64 22.60
C LYS A 400 -24.21 -25.04 21.19
N SER A 401 -23.09 -24.82 20.48
CA SER A 401 -22.90 -24.53 19.04
C SER A 401 -23.18 -23.11 18.51
N ASP A 402 -22.31 -22.14 18.83
CA ASP A 402 -22.20 -20.90 18.03
C ASP A 402 -20.85 -20.15 18.19
N LEU A 403 -19.74 -20.87 18.34
CA LEU A 403 -18.40 -20.28 18.48
C LEU A 403 -17.69 -19.95 17.15
N SER A 404 -18.33 -20.19 16.00
CA SER A 404 -17.69 -20.18 14.68
C SER A 404 -17.94 -18.93 13.81
N ARG A 405 -18.34 -17.78 14.40
CA ARG A 405 -18.61 -16.57 13.59
C ARG A 405 -18.07 -15.25 14.15
N SER A 406 -17.39 -15.25 15.29
CA SER A 406 -17.01 -14.04 16.04
C SER A 406 -15.89 -13.18 15.40
N PHE A 407 -15.28 -13.60 14.30
CA PHE A 407 -14.17 -12.88 13.65
C PHE A 407 -14.54 -12.19 12.33
N SER A 408 -15.72 -12.45 11.79
CA SER A 408 -16.12 -12.00 10.44
C SER A 408 -16.98 -10.73 10.40
N SER A 409 -17.55 -10.30 11.53
CA SER A 409 -18.34 -9.07 11.59
C SER A 409 -17.45 -7.88 11.98
N ILE A 410 -17.08 -7.07 10.98
CA ILE A 410 -16.55 -5.74 11.25
C ILE A 410 -17.68 -4.92 11.91
N PRO A 411 -17.44 -4.22 13.03
CA PRO A 411 -18.42 -3.35 13.65
C PRO A 411 -19.10 -2.42 12.63
N THR A 412 -20.43 -2.48 12.54
CA THR A 412 -21.22 -1.61 11.69
C THR A 412 -21.45 -0.26 12.38
N PHE A 413 -20.82 0.78 11.86
CA PHE A 413 -21.42 2.11 11.84
C PHE A 413 -21.36 2.63 10.40
N PRO A 414 -22.26 2.17 9.52
CA PRO A 414 -22.33 2.68 8.18
C PRO A 414 -22.86 4.12 8.21
N LEU A 415 -22.36 4.94 7.27
CA LEU A 415 -22.99 6.22 6.96
C LEU A 415 -24.51 6.00 6.75
N PRO A 416 -25.38 6.87 7.28
CA PRO A 416 -26.80 6.83 6.98
C PRO A 416 -27.04 6.83 5.46
N SER A 417 -28.08 6.12 5.01
CA SER A 417 -28.49 6.12 3.58
C SER A 417 -28.68 7.54 3.04
N ALA A 418 -29.24 8.42 3.88
CA ALA A 418 -29.44 9.84 3.60
C ALA A 418 -28.15 10.59 3.20
N VAL A 419 -26.96 10.12 3.62
CA VAL A 419 -25.67 10.70 3.19
C VAL A 419 -25.42 10.42 1.71
N PHE A 420 -25.72 9.21 1.25
CA PHE A 420 -25.61 8.84 -0.16
C PHE A 420 -26.67 9.55 -1.00
N ASP A 421 -27.87 9.77 -0.46
CA ASP A 421 -28.93 10.51 -1.14
C ASP A 421 -28.61 12.01 -1.28
N ALA A 422 -27.90 12.58 -0.30
CA ALA A 422 -27.50 13.98 -0.33
C ALA A 422 -26.34 14.28 -1.31
N LEU A 423 -25.50 13.29 -1.62
CA LEU A 423 -24.35 13.47 -2.51
C LEU A 423 -24.73 13.31 -3.99
N PRO A 424 -24.17 14.14 -4.90
CA PRO A 424 -24.43 14.01 -6.33
C PRO A 424 -23.99 12.65 -6.88
N ALA A 425 -24.84 12.03 -7.71
CA ALA A 425 -24.59 10.69 -8.25
C ALA A 425 -23.31 10.61 -9.09
N ASP A 426 -22.95 11.67 -9.81
CA ASP A 426 -21.71 11.75 -10.59
C ASP A 426 -20.46 11.84 -9.71
N LEU A 427 -20.54 12.56 -8.58
CA LEU A 427 -19.48 12.60 -7.58
C LEU A 427 -19.30 11.23 -6.92
N LEU A 428 -20.38 10.60 -6.48
CA LEU A 428 -20.35 9.24 -5.92
C LEU A 428 -19.77 8.23 -6.92
N ALA A 429 -20.22 8.28 -8.18
CA ALA A 429 -19.68 7.44 -9.24
C ALA A 429 -18.17 7.62 -9.41
N SER A 430 -17.66 8.85 -9.28
CA SER A 430 -16.22 9.15 -9.36
C SER A 430 -15.41 8.58 -8.19
N TRP A 431 -16.06 8.31 -7.05
CA TRP A 431 -15.44 7.73 -5.85
C TRP A 431 -15.52 6.20 -5.80
N THR A 432 -16.20 5.55 -6.73
CA THR A 432 -16.29 4.08 -6.76
C THR A 432 -14.97 3.42 -7.14
N SER A 433 -14.81 2.16 -6.72
CA SER A 433 -13.64 1.34 -7.05
C SER A 433 -13.41 1.13 -8.55
N THR A 434 -14.46 1.27 -9.37
CA THR A 434 -14.39 1.17 -10.83
C THR A 434 -13.81 2.42 -11.49
N SER A 435 -14.04 3.59 -10.90
CA SER A 435 -13.59 4.89 -11.43
C SER A 435 -12.20 5.29 -10.95
N LEU A 436 -11.74 4.71 -9.84
CA LEU A 436 -10.43 4.98 -9.25
C LEU A 436 -9.39 3.96 -9.74
N SER A 437 -8.23 4.45 -10.14
CA SER A 437 -7.08 3.62 -10.45
C SER A 437 -6.59 2.83 -9.22
N SER A 438 -5.80 1.77 -9.45
CA SER A 438 -5.18 1.00 -8.36
C SER A 438 -4.28 1.86 -7.47
N GLU A 439 -3.51 2.79 -8.04
CA GLU A 439 -2.63 3.68 -7.27
C GLU A 439 -3.42 4.76 -6.51
N GLU A 440 -4.53 5.28 -7.04
CA GLU A 440 -5.41 6.18 -6.28
C GLU A 440 -6.03 5.49 -5.06
N ARG A 441 -6.60 4.29 -5.25
CA ARG A 441 -7.14 3.50 -4.12
C ARG A 441 -6.07 3.23 -3.07
N ARG A 442 -4.88 2.82 -3.51
CA ARG A 442 -3.73 2.60 -2.63
C ARG A 442 -3.39 3.85 -1.80
N ARG A 443 -3.35 5.04 -2.43
CA ARG A 443 -3.08 6.32 -1.73
C ARG A 443 -4.16 6.64 -0.71
N LEU A 444 -5.45 6.49 -1.06
CA LEU A 444 -6.58 6.72 -0.15
C LEU A 444 -6.50 5.83 1.09
N TRP A 445 -6.24 4.53 0.91
CA TRP A 445 -6.10 3.59 2.02
C TRP A 445 -4.94 3.93 2.96
N ILE A 446 -3.79 4.34 2.40
CA ILE A 446 -2.65 4.79 3.22
C ILE A 446 -2.97 6.12 3.93
N SER A 447 -3.61 7.07 3.25
CA SER A 447 -4.02 8.34 3.87
C SER A 447 -4.95 8.13 5.05
N VAL A 448 -5.92 7.22 4.93
CA VAL A 448 -6.83 6.83 6.02
C VAL A 448 -6.07 6.19 7.18
N ALA A 449 -5.14 5.27 6.90
CA ALA A 449 -4.34 4.62 7.93
C ALA A 449 -3.44 5.60 8.71
N LEU A 450 -3.09 6.74 8.12
CA LEU A 450 -2.24 7.77 8.73
C LEU A 450 -3.02 8.91 9.40
N LEU A 451 -4.36 8.88 9.40
CA LEU A 451 -5.18 9.88 10.08
C LEU A 451 -4.87 10.08 11.58
N PRO A 452 -4.47 9.05 12.36
CA PRO A 452 -4.06 9.25 13.74
C PRO A 452 -2.87 10.21 13.92
N LEU A 453 -2.11 10.47 12.85
CA LEU A 453 -0.97 11.37 12.83
C LEU A 453 -1.30 12.73 12.22
N ARG A 454 -2.56 13.03 11.90
CA ARG A 454 -2.96 14.22 11.13
C ARG A 454 -2.42 15.53 11.72
N GLU A 455 -2.48 15.68 13.03
CA GLU A 455 -2.06 16.93 13.72
C GLU A 455 -0.59 16.89 14.18
N LEU A 456 0.18 15.90 13.73
CA LEU A 456 1.56 15.70 14.19
C LEU A 456 2.56 16.06 13.12
N VAL A 457 3.59 16.78 13.52
CA VAL A 457 4.75 17.11 12.68
C VAL A 457 6.03 16.62 13.35
N TYR A 458 7.05 16.35 12.53
CA TYR A 458 8.38 15.98 12.99
C TYR A 458 9.43 16.90 12.38
N GLU A 459 10.56 17.02 13.05
CA GLU A 459 11.70 17.81 12.56
C GLU A 459 12.53 16.96 11.57
N GLU A 460 12.42 17.25 10.27
CA GLU A 460 13.17 16.54 9.23
C GLU A 460 14.63 17.00 9.20
N LYS A 461 14.84 18.32 9.33
CA LYS A 461 16.15 18.99 9.41
C LYS A 461 16.02 20.15 10.39
N LYS A 462 17.15 20.69 10.86
CA LYS A 462 17.19 21.83 11.79
C LYS A 462 16.23 22.95 11.32
N ASN A 463 15.19 23.22 12.09
CA ASN A 463 14.12 24.20 11.80
C ASN A 463 13.27 23.93 10.54
N LYS A 464 13.21 22.70 10.05
CA LYS A 464 12.35 22.28 8.94
C LYS A 464 11.45 21.14 9.40
N PHE A 465 10.16 21.43 9.51
CA PHE A 465 9.14 20.48 9.96
C PHE A 465 8.36 19.92 8.77
N ALA A 466 7.98 18.66 8.87
CA ALA A 466 7.13 17.96 7.91
C ALA A 466 6.07 17.15 8.66
N TRP A 467 4.98 16.79 7.99
CA TRP A 467 3.93 15.97 8.59
C TRP A 467 4.45 14.58 8.99
N ALA A 468 4.09 14.09 10.18
CA ALA A 468 4.59 12.84 10.74
C ALA A 468 4.34 11.62 9.84
N GLY A 469 3.22 11.60 9.10
CA GLY A 469 2.90 10.53 8.15
C GLY A 469 3.92 10.40 7.00
N GLU A 470 4.60 11.48 6.63
CA GLU A 470 5.69 11.41 5.65
C GLU A 470 6.87 10.56 6.15
N SER A 471 7.20 10.63 7.44
CA SER A 471 8.23 9.79 8.04
C SER A 471 7.81 8.32 8.08
N VAL A 472 6.52 8.05 8.34
CA VAL A 472 6.01 6.66 8.30
C VAL A 472 6.18 6.08 6.89
N ILE A 473 5.82 6.82 5.85
CA ILE A 473 5.96 6.34 4.46
C ILE A 473 7.44 6.18 4.08
N ALA A 474 8.26 7.19 4.37
CA ALA A 474 9.65 7.24 3.91
C ALA A 474 10.60 6.36 4.72
N ASN A 475 10.46 6.36 6.05
CA ASN A 475 11.39 5.71 6.99
C ASN A 475 10.79 4.43 7.59
N GLY A 476 9.48 4.43 7.87
CA GLY A 476 8.78 3.30 8.49
C GLY A 476 8.44 2.18 7.50
N LEU A 477 7.87 2.52 6.35
CA LEU A 477 7.46 1.58 5.32
C LEU A 477 8.41 1.59 4.11
N LYS A 478 9.21 2.65 3.95
CA LYS A 478 10.12 2.84 2.80
C LYS A 478 9.43 2.65 1.45
N LEU A 479 8.22 3.21 1.34
CA LEU A 479 7.42 3.18 0.12
C LEU A 479 7.70 4.43 -0.72
N GLY A 480 7.83 4.24 -2.03
CA GLY A 480 8.42 5.21 -2.96
C GLY A 480 7.94 6.67 -2.84
N THR A 481 8.88 7.61 -3.01
CA THR A 481 8.66 9.05 -2.78
C THR A 481 7.61 9.65 -3.71
N LYS A 482 7.81 9.56 -5.03
CA LYS A 482 6.92 10.17 -6.03
C LYS A 482 5.59 9.42 -6.18
N SER A 483 5.59 8.12 -5.93
CA SER A 483 4.40 7.28 -6.11
C SER A 483 3.44 7.35 -4.94
N LEU A 484 3.97 7.51 -3.71
CA LEU A 484 3.17 7.46 -2.48
C LEU A 484 3.41 8.65 -1.54
N LYS A 485 4.65 8.94 -1.14
CA LYS A 485 4.93 10.00 -0.14
C LYS A 485 4.36 11.36 -0.54
N GLU A 486 4.75 11.89 -1.71
CA GLU A 486 4.33 13.22 -2.18
C GLU A 486 2.81 13.30 -2.47
N PRO A 487 2.19 12.32 -3.15
CA PRO A 487 0.74 12.28 -3.32
C PRO A 487 -0.04 12.22 -1.99
N VAL A 488 0.39 11.38 -1.05
CA VAL A 488 -0.30 11.21 0.24
C VAL A 488 -0.14 12.45 1.12
N ALA A 489 1.03 13.11 1.11
CA ALA A 489 1.22 14.39 1.78
C ALA A 489 0.32 15.50 1.17
N SER A 490 0.12 15.47 -0.15
CA SER A 490 -0.81 16.38 -0.83
C SER A 490 -2.27 16.11 -0.45
N LEU A 491 -2.69 14.84 -0.37
CA LEU A 491 -4.00 14.46 0.14
C LEU A 491 -4.21 14.91 1.59
N HIS A 492 -3.19 14.78 2.45
CA HIS A 492 -3.23 15.29 3.81
C HIS A 492 -3.44 16.81 3.84
N LYS A 493 -2.73 17.58 3.00
CA LYS A 493 -2.95 19.03 2.91
C LYS A 493 -4.35 19.40 2.39
N CYS A 494 -4.93 18.57 1.52
CA CYS A 494 -6.30 18.74 1.04
C CYS A 494 -7.36 18.60 2.13
N MET A 495 -7.08 17.87 3.22
CA MET A 495 -7.97 17.76 4.39
C MET A 495 -8.10 19.07 5.18
N GLU A 496 -7.28 20.07 4.88
CA GLU A 496 -7.38 21.43 5.44
C GLU A 496 -7.88 22.40 4.37
N LEU A 497 -7.30 22.35 3.16
CA LEU A 497 -7.61 23.27 2.06
C LEU A 497 -9.06 23.18 1.57
N LEU A 498 -9.56 21.96 1.30
CA LEU A 498 -10.86 21.77 0.68
C LEU A 498 -12.01 22.10 1.65
N PRO A 499 -11.97 21.71 2.94
CA PRO A 499 -12.96 22.14 3.92
C PRO A 499 -13.01 23.66 4.10
N LEU A 500 -11.85 24.33 4.19
CA LEU A 500 -11.80 25.79 4.28
C LEU A 500 -12.39 26.44 3.02
N GLY A 501 -12.01 25.95 1.83
CA GLY A 501 -12.59 26.39 0.56
C GLY A 501 -14.11 26.23 0.53
N ARG A 502 -14.62 25.06 0.91
CA ARG A 502 -16.05 24.75 0.98
C ARG A 502 -16.77 25.72 1.92
N LYS A 503 -16.30 25.92 3.16
CA LYS A 503 -16.93 26.78 4.17
C LYS A 503 -16.98 28.25 3.76
N VAL A 504 -15.85 28.78 3.27
CA VAL A 504 -15.76 30.17 2.80
C VAL A 504 -16.72 30.44 1.64
N LEU A 505 -16.98 29.43 0.80
CA LEU A 505 -17.71 29.60 -0.47
C LEU A 505 -19.17 29.14 -0.41
N CYS A 506 -19.54 28.30 0.57
CA CYS A 506 -20.92 27.82 0.78
C CYS A 506 -21.64 28.51 1.95
N SER A 507 -20.97 29.39 2.71
CA SER A 507 -21.63 30.14 3.78
C SER A 507 -22.62 31.18 3.21
N GLU A 508 -23.89 31.06 3.60
CA GLU A 508 -24.95 32.00 3.20
C GLU A 508 -24.83 33.37 3.89
N GLN A 509 -24.00 33.45 4.95
CA GLN A 509 -23.64 34.70 5.60
C GLN A 509 -22.19 35.08 5.26
N PRO A 510 -21.94 36.31 4.77
CA PRO A 510 -20.59 36.82 4.58
C PRO A 510 -19.96 37.08 5.96
N GLN A 511 -19.53 36.03 6.65
CA GLN A 511 -18.66 36.17 7.81
C GLN A 511 -17.27 36.58 7.31
N GLN A 512 -17.13 37.89 7.09
CA GLN A 512 -15.86 38.58 7.09
C GLN A 512 -15.13 38.27 8.40
N GLY A 513 -13.91 37.75 8.32
CA GLY A 513 -12.91 38.03 9.35
C GLY A 513 -11.83 36.96 9.59
N SER A 514 -12.12 35.66 9.49
CA SER A 514 -11.11 34.65 9.89
C SER A 514 -10.88 33.53 8.87
N GLU A 515 -11.91 32.78 8.47
CA GLU A 515 -11.72 31.63 7.56
C GLU A 515 -11.37 32.05 6.13
N SER A 516 -11.99 33.12 5.61
CA SER A 516 -11.62 33.68 4.29
C SER A 516 -10.17 34.17 4.32
N GLU A 517 -9.76 34.86 5.39
CA GLU A 517 -8.37 35.31 5.52
C GLU A 517 -7.41 34.13 5.63
N ALA A 518 -7.78 33.06 6.33
CA ALA A 518 -6.97 31.87 6.46
C ALA A 518 -6.78 31.16 5.10
N LEU A 519 -7.85 30.99 4.33
CA LEU A 519 -7.79 30.43 2.98
C LEU A 519 -6.95 31.30 2.05
N ASP A 520 -7.17 32.63 2.07
CA ASP A 520 -6.44 33.58 1.23
C ASP A 520 -4.95 33.59 1.58
N LYS A 521 -4.59 33.52 2.87
CA LYS A 521 -3.20 33.38 3.32
C LYS A 521 -2.58 32.06 2.88
N LEU A 522 -3.32 30.95 2.98
CA LEU A 522 -2.81 29.61 2.70
C LEU A 522 -2.60 29.35 1.20
N LEU A 523 -3.45 29.94 0.35
CA LEU A 523 -3.36 29.86 -1.11
C LEU A 523 -2.63 31.06 -1.74
N HIS A 524 -2.18 32.03 -0.93
CA HIS A 524 -1.62 33.30 -1.39
C HIS A 524 -2.52 34.02 -2.42
N LEU A 525 -3.82 34.07 -2.12
CA LEU A 525 -4.83 34.66 -2.99
C LEU A 525 -4.85 36.19 -2.87
N PRO A 526 -5.00 36.89 -3.99
CA PRO A 526 -5.37 38.30 -4.02
C PRO A 526 -6.63 38.65 -3.22
N PRO A 527 -6.71 39.87 -2.65
CA PRO A 527 -7.96 40.40 -2.11
C PRO A 527 -8.96 40.70 -3.26
N GLY A 528 -10.26 40.68 -2.94
CA GLY A 528 -11.31 41.09 -3.87
C GLY A 528 -11.67 40.10 -4.99
N LEU A 529 -11.18 38.85 -4.92
CA LEU A 529 -11.51 37.82 -5.89
C LEU A 529 -12.96 37.34 -5.80
N SER A 530 -13.55 37.02 -6.96
CA SER A 530 -14.86 36.38 -7.10
C SER A 530 -14.86 34.95 -6.53
N VAL A 531 -16.04 34.39 -6.24
CA VAL A 531 -16.20 32.99 -5.81
C VAL A 531 -15.66 32.02 -6.87
N ARG A 532 -15.89 32.31 -8.16
CA ARG A 532 -15.47 31.48 -9.29
C ARG A 532 -13.96 31.41 -9.44
N SER A 533 -13.29 32.57 -9.38
CA SER A 533 -11.83 32.63 -9.47
C SER A 533 -11.13 31.98 -8.28
N ARG A 534 -11.67 32.12 -7.06
CA ARG A 534 -11.18 31.41 -5.87
C ARG A 534 -11.28 29.89 -6.02
N LEU A 535 -12.41 29.36 -6.49
CA LEU A 535 -12.55 27.92 -6.76
C LEU A 535 -11.57 27.42 -7.83
N GLY A 536 -11.41 28.17 -8.92
CA GLY A 536 -10.46 27.82 -9.98
C GLY A 536 -9.03 27.73 -9.45
N LEU A 537 -8.61 28.72 -8.66
CA LEU A 537 -7.27 28.74 -8.04
C LEU A 537 -7.08 27.65 -6.97
N LEU A 538 -8.12 27.36 -6.17
CA LEU A 538 -8.12 26.26 -5.22
C LEU A 538 -7.92 24.90 -5.93
N LEU A 539 -8.66 24.65 -7.01
CA LEU A 539 -8.56 23.41 -7.77
C LEU A 539 -7.25 23.28 -8.56
N ARG A 540 -6.68 24.40 -9.01
CA ARG A 540 -5.36 24.45 -9.66
C ARG A 540 -4.20 24.24 -8.68
N ASN A 541 -4.43 24.35 -7.37
CA ASN A 541 -3.37 24.15 -6.39
C ASN A 541 -2.68 22.80 -6.60
N THR A 542 -1.34 22.79 -6.53
CA THR A 542 -0.52 21.61 -6.83
C THR A 542 -0.76 20.42 -5.91
N HIS A 543 -1.39 20.63 -4.75
CA HIS A 543 -1.79 19.56 -3.84
C HIS A 543 -3.15 18.94 -4.23
N VAL A 544 -4.03 19.70 -4.90
CA VAL A 544 -5.37 19.25 -5.31
C VAL A 544 -5.33 18.60 -6.69
N SER A 545 -4.66 19.25 -7.66
CA SER A 545 -4.53 18.76 -9.03
C SER A 545 -3.09 18.85 -9.49
N ASN A 546 -2.52 17.72 -9.93
CA ASN A 546 -1.14 17.66 -10.41
C ASN A 546 -0.95 16.44 -11.31
N SER A 547 -0.81 16.69 -12.61
CA SER A 547 -0.67 15.63 -13.61
C SER A 547 0.62 14.81 -13.44
N LEU A 548 1.72 15.41 -12.93
CA LEU A 548 2.99 14.71 -12.69
C LEU A 548 2.90 13.69 -11.55
N LEU A 549 2.06 13.97 -10.55
CA LEU A 549 1.81 13.08 -9.42
C LEU A 549 0.54 12.24 -9.60
N SER A 550 -0.16 12.39 -10.73
CA SER A 550 -1.47 11.79 -10.99
C SER A 550 -2.47 12.11 -9.88
N LEU A 551 -2.52 13.38 -9.46
CA LEU A 551 -3.48 13.90 -8.48
C LEU A 551 -4.67 14.51 -9.20
N ARG A 552 -5.87 14.16 -8.73
CA ARG A 552 -7.15 14.67 -9.22
C ARG A 552 -7.97 15.24 -8.06
N PRO A 553 -8.88 16.20 -8.31
CA PRO A 553 -9.76 16.73 -7.28
C PRO A 553 -10.67 15.68 -6.63
N GLN A 554 -11.16 14.68 -7.38
CA GLN A 554 -12.17 13.75 -6.89
C GLN A 554 -11.68 12.89 -5.71
N PRO A 555 -10.51 12.21 -5.76
CA PRO A 555 -9.93 11.54 -4.59
C PRO A 555 -9.61 12.48 -3.42
N ALA A 556 -9.19 13.72 -3.71
CA ALA A 556 -8.90 14.71 -2.67
C ALA A 556 -10.17 15.16 -1.92
N LEU A 557 -11.28 15.35 -2.65
CA LEU A 557 -12.59 15.64 -2.07
C LEU A 557 -13.11 14.50 -1.20
N LEU A 558 -12.93 13.25 -1.64
CA LEU A 558 -13.28 12.08 -0.84
C LEU A 558 -12.51 12.06 0.48
N MET A 559 -11.19 12.27 0.46
CA MET A 559 -10.39 12.30 1.68
C MET A 559 -10.76 13.45 2.61
N ALA A 560 -11.04 14.64 2.06
CA ALA A 560 -11.50 15.77 2.85
C ALA A 560 -12.86 15.48 3.51
N PHE A 561 -13.81 14.91 2.77
CA PHE A 561 -15.12 14.53 3.28
C PHE A 561 -15.00 13.50 4.41
N ILE A 562 -14.25 12.41 4.20
CA ILE A 562 -14.00 11.39 5.24
C ILE A 562 -13.37 12.03 6.49
N SER A 563 -12.41 12.93 6.31
CA SER A 563 -11.73 13.59 7.41
C SER A 563 -12.70 14.46 8.25
N GLU A 564 -13.58 15.23 7.62
CA GLU A 564 -14.59 16.05 8.32
C GLU A 564 -15.64 15.18 9.02
N VAL A 565 -16.08 14.07 8.40
CA VAL A 565 -17.00 13.10 9.04
C VAL A 565 -16.39 12.55 10.34
N ILE A 566 -15.11 12.19 10.31
CA ILE A 566 -14.42 11.64 11.47
C ILE A 566 -14.23 12.68 12.57
N GLU A 567 -13.95 13.94 12.23
CA GLU A 567 -13.91 15.03 13.21
C GLU A 567 -15.27 15.24 13.90
N LEU A 568 -16.37 15.21 13.16
CA LEU A 568 -17.72 15.34 13.74
C LEU A 568 -18.00 14.21 14.75
N TRP A 569 -17.56 13.00 14.44
CA TRP A 569 -17.71 11.84 15.32
C TRP A 569 -16.85 11.96 16.58
N GLN A 570 -15.62 12.45 16.47
CA GLN A 570 -14.74 12.65 17.61
C GLN A 570 -15.24 13.74 18.56
N ARG A 571 -15.83 14.82 18.04
CA ARG A 571 -16.32 15.95 18.86
C ARG A 571 -17.52 15.59 19.73
N THR A 572 -18.29 14.59 19.33
CA THR A 572 -19.58 14.30 19.96
C THR A 572 -19.49 13.22 21.04
N ASP A 573 -18.29 12.70 21.34
CA ASP A 573 -18.08 11.58 22.28
C ASP A 573 -19.11 10.45 22.05
N ALA A 574 -19.51 10.26 20.78
CA ALA A 574 -20.71 9.55 20.34
C ALA A 574 -20.71 8.03 20.61
N PHE A 575 -19.74 7.57 21.40
CA PHE A 575 -19.59 6.20 21.86
C PHE A 575 -20.02 6.03 23.34
N GLN A 576 -20.52 7.08 23.99
CA GLN A 576 -21.30 6.97 25.24
C GLN A 576 -22.80 6.95 24.93
N ASP A 577 -23.34 5.75 24.66
CA ASP A 577 -24.72 5.20 24.77
C ASP A 577 -26.00 6.07 24.74
N ASP A 578 -25.98 7.37 24.47
CA ASP A 578 -27.17 8.21 24.35
C ASP A 578 -27.63 8.25 22.89
N SER A 579 -28.70 7.52 22.59
CA SER A 579 -29.37 7.47 21.27
C SER A 579 -29.61 8.84 20.62
N ALA A 580 -29.92 9.87 21.41
CA ALA A 580 -30.13 11.24 20.94
C ALA A 580 -28.83 11.92 20.43
N SER A 581 -27.66 11.57 20.98
CA SER A 581 -26.38 12.10 20.51
C SER A 581 -26.03 11.56 19.12
N LEU A 582 -26.41 10.31 18.85
CA LEU A 582 -26.16 9.61 17.59
C LEU A 582 -27.00 10.19 16.44
N GLU A 583 -28.29 10.45 16.67
CA GLU A 583 -29.18 11.08 15.67
C GLU A 583 -28.68 12.47 15.28
N SER A 584 -28.29 13.29 16.27
CA SER A 584 -27.71 14.63 16.03
C SER A 584 -26.42 14.57 15.18
N VAL A 585 -25.58 13.56 15.40
CA VAL A 585 -24.37 13.35 14.60
C VAL A 585 -24.71 12.95 13.16
N GLN A 586 -25.68 12.07 12.98
CA GLN A 586 -26.12 11.66 11.65
C GLN A 586 -26.66 12.85 10.84
N ASP A 587 -27.47 13.71 11.46
CA ASP A 587 -27.98 14.94 10.83
C ASP A 587 -26.86 15.91 10.44
N GLN A 588 -25.83 16.06 11.28
CA GLN A 588 -24.65 16.86 10.96
C GLN A 588 -23.87 16.29 9.76
N VAL A 589 -23.76 14.96 9.66
CA VAL A 589 -23.09 14.32 8.51
C VAL A 589 -23.91 14.47 7.23
N VAL A 590 -25.23 14.38 7.29
CA VAL A 590 -26.12 14.65 6.13
C VAL A 590 -26.04 16.10 5.68
N THR A 591 -25.96 17.03 6.63
CA THR A 591 -25.74 18.45 6.36
C THR A 591 -24.40 18.67 5.65
N LEU A 592 -23.33 18.06 6.17
CA LEU A 592 -22.00 18.09 5.56
C LEU A 592 -22.02 17.56 4.11
N ALA A 593 -22.69 16.44 3.89
CA ALA A 593 -22.86 15.87 2.55
C ALA A 593 -23.57 16.84 1.59
N SER A 594 -24.62 17.51 2.07
CA SER A 594 -25.35 18.53 1.30
C SER A 594 -24.47 19.75 0.96
N GLU A 595 -23.58 20.17 1.86
CA GLU A 595 -22.61 21.24 1.60
C GLU A 595 -21.57 20.83 0.54
N TYR A 596 -21.09 19.59 0.59
CA TYR A 596 -20.23 19.02 -0.46
C TYR A 596 -20.96 18.92 -1.81
N ALA A 597 -22.26 18.63 -1.80
CA ALA A 597 -23.09 18.63 -3.01
C ALA A 597 -23.18 20.02 -3.66
N LYS A 598 -23.46 21.06 -2.85
CA LYS A 598 -23.45 22.47 -3.30
C LYS A 598 -22.09 22.86 -3.87
N PHE A 599 -21.01 22.50 -3.17
CA PHE A 599 -19.64 22.77 -3.60
C PHE A 599 -19.31 22.11 -4.94
N TRP A 600 -19.66 20.83 -5.10
CA TRP A 600 -19.48 20.10 -6.36
C TRP A 600 -20.29 20.68 -7.50
N HIS A 601 -21.53 21.12 -7.24
CA HIS A 601 -22.37 21.75 -8.26
C HIS A 601 -21.71 23.01 -8.85
N LEU A 602 -21.13 23.89 -8.02
CA LEU A 602 -20.41 25.07 -8.50
C LEU A 602 -19.19 24.71 -9.36
N ILE A 603 -18.43 23.68 -8.94
CA ILE A 603 -17.28 23.19 -9.71
C ILE A 603 -17.70 22.72 -11.10
N LYS A 604 -18.82 21.98 -11.20
CA LYS A 604 -19.36 21.47 -12.45
C LYS A 604 -19.99 22.56 -13.31
N GLN A 605 -20.78 23.45 -12.73
CA GLN A 605 -21.45 24.56 -13.42
C GLN A 605 -20.45 25.45 -14.18
N TRP A 606 -19.28 25.69 -13.60
CA TRP A 606 -18.24 26.53 -14.18
C TRP A 606 -17.14 25.75 -14.92
N ASN A 607 -17.31 24.43 -15.06
CA ASN A 607 -16.38 23.49 -15.67
C ASN A 607 -14.94 23.57 -15.10
N LEU A 608 -14.79 23.83 -13.80
CA LEU A 608 -13.50 24.21 -13.23
C LEU A 608 -12.45 23.10 -13.20
N ILE A 609 -12.87 21.82 -13.28
CA ILE A 609 -11.93 20.69 -13.30
C ILE A 609 -11.09 20.71 -14.57
N GLU A 610 -11.75 20.85 -15.73
CA GLU A 610 -11.06 20.93 -17.03
C GLU A 610 -10.30 22.24 -17.14
N ARG A 611 -10.91 23.34 -16.68
CA ARG A 611 -10.29 24.67 -16.74
C ARG A 611 -9.10 24.83 -15.80
N ALA A 612 -8.98 24.03 -14.73
CA ALA A 612 -7.83 24.07 -13.84
C ALA A 612 -6.53 23.69 -14.57
N GLU A 613 -6.60 22.86 -15.62
CA GLU A 613 -5.46 22.41 -16.42
C GLU A 613 -5.13 23.35 -17.60
N GLU A 614 -5.98 24.34 -17.87
CA GLU A 614 -5.74 25.31 -18.95
C GLU A 614 -4.43 26.08 -18.72
N LYS A 615 -3.75 26.41 -19.82
CA LYS A 615 -2.62 27.32 -19.76
C LYS A 615 -3.13 28.72 -19.35
N PRO A 616 -2.32 29.47 -18.59
CA PRO A 616 -2.63 30.85 -18.27
C PRO A 616 -2.81 31.67 -19.55
N ALA A 617 -3.78 32.58 -19.57
CA ALA A 617 -4.04 33.47 -20.71
C ALA A 617 -2.83 34.32 -21.10
N LEU A 618 -1.99 34.70 -20.12
CA LEU A 618 -0.72 35.37 -20.36
C LEU A 618 0.42 34.61 -19.67
N ASP A 619 1.47 34.29 -20.45
CA ASP A 619 2.69 33.72 -19.89
C ASP A 619 3.57 34.79 -19.20
N GLY A 620 4.59 34.36 -18.45
CA GLY A 620 5.45 35.29 -17.71
C GLY A 620 6.20 36.29 -18.61
N ASN A 621 6.48 35.91 -19.86
CA ASN A 621 7.16 36.77 -20.82
C ASN A 621 6.21 37.84 -21.37
N ALA A 622 4.97 37.48 -21.69
CA ALA A 622 3.90 38.37 -22.12
C ALA A 622 3.55 39.36 -21.02
N VAL A 623 3.46 38.92 -19.75
CA VAL A 623 3.27 39.82 -18.59
C VAL A 623 4.42 40.82 -18.49
N THR A 624 5.67 40.36 -18.60
CA THR A 624 6.86 41.23 -18.52
C THR A 624 6.92 42.23 -19.68
N ALA A 625 6.59 41.80 -20.89
CA ALA A 625 6.53 42.67 -22.07
C ALA A 625 5.39 43.70 -21.96
N CYS A 626 4.27 43.32 -21.35
CA CYS A 626 3.09 44.16 -21.19
C CYS A 626 3.29 45.27 -20.14
N LEU A 627 3.87 44.92 -18.97
CA LEU A 627 3.96 45.82 -17.81
C LEU A 627 5.37 46.39 -17.56
N GLY A 628 6.41 45.83 -18.18
CA GLY A 628 7.81 46.20 -17.90
C GLY A 628 8.23 45.94 -16.44
N CYS A 629 7.53 45.03 -15.74
CA CYS A 629 7.71 44.80 -14.31
C CYS A 629 8.91 43.88 -13.99
N HIS A 630 9.43 43.99 -12.77
CA HIS A 630 10.52 43.14 -12.32
C HIS A 630 10.06 41.66 -12.17
N PRO A 631 10.89 40.66 -12.55
CA PRO A 631 10.50 39.24 -12.55
C PRO A 631 9.98 38.67 -11.23
N ARG A 632 10.35 39.30 -10.10
CA ARG A 632 9.88 38.91 -8.75
C ARG A 632 8.38 39.08 -8.55
N LEU A 633 7.73 39.97 -9.30
CA LEU A 633 6.28 40.20 -9.19
C LEU A 633 5.46 39.24 -10.06
N ILE A 634 6.11 38.47 -10.94
CA ILE A 634 5.42 37.61 -11.91
C ILE A 634 4.51 36.62 -11.20
N SER A 635 4.97 35.90 -10.17
CA SER A 635 4.14 34.90 -9.48
C SER A 635 2.87 35.49 -8.88
N GLN A 636 2.95 36.71 -8.31
CA GLN A 636 1.80 37.40 -7.76
C GLN A 636 0.84 37.85 -8.87
N ILE A 637 1.36 38.49 -9.93
CA ILE A 637 0.57 38.95 -11.07
C ILE A 637 -0.11 37.77 -11.79
N HIS A 638 0.56 36.62 -11.85
CA HIS A 638 0.05 35.42 -12.47
C HIS A 638 -1.21 34.90 -11.79
N ASN A 639 -1.31 34.99 -10.46
CA ASN A 639 -2.53 34.64 -9.73
C ASN A 639 -3.72 35.53 -10.13
N TYR A 640 -3.48 36.83 -10.37
CA TYR A 640 -4.51 37.76 -10.86
C TYR A 640 -4.91 37.46 -12.31
N VAL A 641 -3.96 37.14 -13.18
CA VAL A 641 -4.24 36.72 -14.57
C VAL A 641 -5.10 35.46 -14.60
N LEU A 642 -4.75 34.47 -13.78
CA LEU A 642 -5.54 33.24 -13.66
C LEU A 642 -6.93 33.51 -13.07
N ALA A 643 -7.01 34.37 -12.04
CA ALA A 643 -8.29 34.77 -11.49
C ALA A 643 -9.21 35.40 -12.55
N TRP A 644 -8.68 36.35 -13.31
CA TRP A 644 -9.39 36.97 -14.43
C TRP A 644 -9.84 35.92 -15.46
N GLN A 645 -8.96 34.97 -15.82
CA GLN A 645 -9.27 33.88 -16.74
C GLN A 645 -10.44 33.04 -16.24
N TYR A 646 -10.47 32.67 -14.96
CA TYR A 646 -11.56 31.88 -14.39
C TYR A 646 -12.90 32.63 -14.37
N ASP A 647 -12.88 33.96 -14.25
CA ASP A 647 -14.09 34.77 -14.34
C ASP A 647 -14.67 34.82 -15.76
N GLN A 648 -13.84 34.63 -16.79
CA GLN A 648 -14.32 34.50 -18.16
C GLN A 648 -15.08 33.19 -18.38
N PRO A 649 -16.16 33.14 -19.17
CA PRO A 649 -16.87 31.90 -19.49
C PRO A 649 -16.00 30.90 -20.25
N ALA A 650 -15.21 31.38 -21.22
CA ALA A 650 -14.23 30.61 -21.98
C ALA A 650 -13.10 31.54 -22.49
N LEU A 651 -11.96 30.97 -22.88
CA LEU A 651 -10.89 31.69 -23.58
C LEU A 651 -11.14 31.63 -25.09
N ASP A 652 -11.41 32.79 -25.70
CA ASP A 652 -11.46 32.98 -27.15
C ASP A 652 -10.12 33.48 -27.70
N GLU A 653 -9.98 33.57 -29.02
CA GLU A 653 -8.74 34.04 -29.68
C GLU A 653 -8.35 35.47 -29.25
N ASP A 654 -9.34 36.29 -28.87
CA ASP A 654 -9.14 37.68 -28.40
C ASP A 654 -8.90 37.78 -26.88
N ALA A 655 -8.95 36.67 -26.13
CA ALA A 655 -8.82 36.69 -24.67
C ALA A 655 -7.45 37.19 -24.21
N GLU A 656 -6.39 36.91 -24.99
CA GLU A 656 -5.04 37.35 -24.68
C GLU A 656 -4.94 38.89 -24.68
N GLU A 657 -5.47 39.55 -25.71
CA GLU A 657 -5.46 41.01 -25.83
C GLU A 657 -6.36 41.67 -24.78
N ARG A 658 -7.56 41.14 -24.55
CA ARG A 658 -8.44 41.62 -23.46
C ARG A 658 -7.79 41.50 -22.09
N CYS A 659 -7.06 40.40 -21.85
CA CYS A 659 -6.31 40.22 -20.62
C CYS A 659 -5.17 41.25 -20.49
N LYS A 660 -4.46 41.58 -21.58
CA LYS A 660 -3.40 42.61 -21.57
C LYS A 660 -3.97 43.98 -21.25
N GLU A 661 -5.10 44.36 -21.86
CA GLU A 661 -5.75 45.65 -21.61
C GLU A 661 -6.23 45.77 -20.16
N TRP A 662 -6.91 44.74 -19.66
CA TRP A 662 -7.34 44.67 -18.26
C TRP A 662 -6.14 44.76 -17.31
N LEU A 663 -5.09 43.99 -17.57
CA LEU A 663 -3.90 43.94 -16.74
C LEU A 663 -3.19 45.31 -16.67
N LYS A 664 -3.09 46.03 -17.80
CA LYS A 664 -2.56 47.40 -17.83
C LYS A 664 -3.41 48.36 -17.00
N SER A 665 -4.74 48.29 -17.15
CA SER A 665 -5.65 49.16 -16.40
C SER A 665 -5.55 48.96 -14.89
N GLU A 666 -5.56 47.71 -14.42
CA GLU A 666 -5.44 47.39 -13.00
C GLU A 666 -4.04 47.64 -12.43
N TRP A 667 -3.01 47.50 -13.28
CA TRP A 667 -1.66 47.94 -12.95
C TRP A 667 -1.59 49.47 -12.80
N GLU A 668 -2.20 50.26 -13.67
CA GLU A 668 -2.18 51.72 -13.53
C GLU A 668 -2.94 52.22 -12.29
N LYS A 669 -4.00 51.52 -11.87
CA LYS A 669 -4.78 51.86 -10.67
C LYS A 669 -4.13 51.48 -9.35
N GLY A 670 -3.07 50.65 -9.36
CA GLY A 670 -2.48 50.12 -8.14
C GLY A 670 -3.21 48.90 -7.56
N GLY A 671 -4.19 48.33 -8.28
CA GLY A 671 -5.06 47.26 -7.77
C GLY A 671 -4.37 45.89 -7.62
N ILE A 672 -3.34 45.61 -8.43
CA ILE A 672 -2.62 44.33 -8.43
C ILE A 672 -1.47 44.34 -7.41
N VAL A 673 -0.58 45.32 -7.55
CA VAL A 673 0.58 45.57 -6.68
C VAL A 673 0.56 47.07 -6.32
N PRO A 674 0.49 47.43 -5.03
CA PRO A 674 0.53 48.82 -4.60
C PRO A 674 1.77 49.55 -5.10
N PHE A 675 1.66 50.86 -5.37
CA PHE A 675 2.77 51.65 -5.92
C PHE A 675 4.06 51.55 -5.09
N ASP A 676 3.92 51.51 -3.77
CA ASP A 676 5.04 51.44 -2.82
C ASP A 676 5.81 50.12 -2.86
N GLN A 677 5.20 49.06 -3.41
CA GLN A 677 5.79 47.72 -3.52
C GLN A 677 6.38 47.46 -4.91
N ARG A 678 6.28 48.43 -5.83
CA ARG A 678 6.84 48.30 -7.19
C ARG A 678 8.32 48.65 -7.16
N PRO A 679 9.22 47.70 -7.47
CA PRO A 679 10.63 48.04 -7.63
C PRO A 679 10.80 49.00 -8.81
N ALA A 680 11.79 49.90 -8.72
CA ALA A 680 12.12 50.81 -9.81
C ALA A 680 12.32 50.02 -11.12
N PRO A 681 11.81 50.52 -12.26
CA PRO A 681 11.93 49.81 -13.53
C PRO A 681 13.42 49.53 -13.80
N PRO A 682 13.76 48.36 -14.37
CA PRO A 682 15.14 48.06 -14.73
C PRO A 682 15.66 49.21 -15.60
N PRO A 683 16.89 49.73 -15.38
CA PRO A 683 17.41 50.82 -16.18
C PRO A 683 17.30 50.41 -17.65
N ALA A 684 16.63 51.24 -18.46
CA ALA A 684 16.48 51.03 -19.89
C ALA A 684 17.86 50.63 -20.43
N LYS A 685 17.93 49.57 -21.25
CA LYS A 685 19.16 49.17 -21.93
C LYS A 685 19.61 50.32 -22.84
N GLY A 686 20.31 51.29 -22.25
CA GLY A 686 20.91 52.41 -22.91
C GLY A 686 21.99 51.90 -23.84
N ALA A 687 21.97 52.44 -25.04
CA ALA A 687 22.89 52.18 -26.15
C ALA A 687 24.30 51.78 -25.68
N LYS A 688 24.81 50.68 -26.25
CA LYS A 688 26.22 50.30 -26.22
C LYS A 688 27.08 51.55 -26.48
N LYS A 689 27.70 52.12 -25.45
CA LYS A 689 28.85 53.01 -25.62
C LYS A 689 29.96 52.17 -26.25
N LYS A 690 30.24 52.40 -27.53
CA LYS A 690 31.48 51.98 -28.18
C LYS A 690 32.64 52.44 -27.29
N LYS A 691 33.42 51.50 -26.78
CA LYS A 691 34.76 51.78 -26.28
C LYS A 691 35.70 51.78 -27.49
N ASP A 692 36.42 52.86 -27.66
CA ASP A 692 37.48 53.02 -28.66
C ASP A 692 38.59 51.96 -28.47
N PRO A 693 39.28 51.55 -29.56
CA PRO A 693 40.28 50.49 -29.51
C PRO A 693 41.58 50.99 -28.88
N VAL A 694 42.09 50.22 -27.90
CA VAL A 694 43.44 50.38 -27.34
C VAL A 694 44.42 49.54 -28.19
N PRO A 695 45.62 50.05 -28.52
CA PRO A 695 46.57 49.35 -29.40
C PRO A 695 47.33 48.23 -28.68
N PRO A 696 47.94 47.29 -29.42
CA PRO A 696 48.44 46.04 -28.86
C PRO A 696 49.84 46.21 -28.26
N THR A 697 50.07 45.66 -27.07
CA THR A 697 51.40 45.43 -26.51
C THR A 697 51.55 43.99 -26.04
N GLN A 698 52.79 43.53 -26.07
CA GLN A 698 53.24 42.17 -26.35
C GLN A 698 53.17 41.19 -25.17
N LYS A 699 53.00 39.91 -25.56
CA LYS A 699 53.51 38.65 -24.99
C LYS A 699 54.00 38.63 -23.53
N GLY A 700 53.36 37.78 -22.73
CA GLY A 700 53.91 37.13 -21.54
C GLY A 700 53.22 35.78 -21.34
N SER A 701 54.02 34.74 -21.14
CA SER A 701 53.70 33.31 -21.19
C SER A 701 53.13 32.71 -19.90
N GLU A 702 52.64 31.48 -20.03
CA GLU A 702 52.43 30.44 -19.00
C GLU A 702 51.15 30.46 -18.16
N GLY A 703 50.50 29.29 -18.07
CA GLY A 703 49.45 29.03 -17.08
C GLY A 703 48.32 28.08 -17.50
N GLU A 704 48.68 26.89 -17.95
CA GLU A 704 47.77 25.76 -18.21
C GLU A 704 47.00 25.33 -16.93
N ARG A 705 45.67 25.13 -16.99
CA ARG A 705 44.95 23.88 -16.60
C ARG A 705 43.45 24.02 -16.24
N ARG A 706 42.69 23.15 -16.93
CA ARG A 706 41.58 22.28 -16.48
C ARG A 706 40.17 22.88 -16.30
N LYS A 707 39.39 22.76 -17.37
CA LYS A 707 37.93 22.53 -17.33
C LYS A 707 37.64 21.10 -16.85
N ARG A 708 36.81 20.95 -15.82
CA ARG A 708 36.10 19.71 -15.50
C ARG A 708 34.66 19.84 -15.98
N GLN A 709 34.24 18.88 -16.81
CA GLN A 709 32.85 18.61 -17.17
C GLN A 709 32.03 18.28 -15.92
N LYS A 710 30.77 18.72 -15.90
CA LYS A 710 29.73 18.16 -15.04
C LYS A 710 28.63 17.60 -15.94
N SER A 711 28.59 16.29 -16.02
CA SER A 711 27.40 15.49 -16.26
C SER A 711 26.63 15.39 -14.94
N GLU A 712 25.33 15.67 -14.98
CA GLU A 712 24.26 14.97 -14.26
C GLU A 712 22.92 15.39 -14.87
#